data_AF-A0A7V7MKM8-F1
#
_entry.id   AF-A0A7V7MKM8-F1
#
_cell.length_a   1.000
_cell.length_b   1.000
_cell.length_c   1.000
_cell.angle_alpha   90.00
_cell.angle_beta   90.00
_cell.angle_gamma   90.00
#
_symmetry.space_group_name_H-M   'P 1'
#
loop_
_entity.id
_entity.type
_entity.pdbx_description
1 polymer ?
#
loop_
_entity_poly.entity_id
_entity_poly.type
_entity_poly.pdbx_seq_one_letter_code
_entity_poly.pdbx_strand_id
1 'polypeptide(L)'
;MTVTPFLGLFLCFSSHFLSPPPQNPSSETQVRLRILGAEKGLGLGTSLAWLGDWDQDGHPDLLLGSPEADVAGARSGMVQIASGKTGKVLAELRGENSQERFGQAVAGLGDINGDGRPDFAIGVPGRIGTGPAAGEVLIYSGTPDLEVLHRWKGQQPREEFGIRLATISDLSGDGRPDLLVAATGAISKGAPVGKVFVYDPASGRMLRYQRGDQPRGGFGFGLADAGDVDGDGRADLIVGAPAARASGPRSGRAYIYSGIDGHLIRELRGPAPGAEFGCAVSGVGDLDGDGKAEVAVGSWLEGKDFPNAGSVRVFSGASGEEIVALHGKVAHGFLGQSLAGPLDWNRDGRGDLLIGAPGQSGSGKELGRVQIVSLTDGQILQEWIGSGSGARAGAAVAAGGDGAAAWGEPGYGDRHAGRGKVSVAGGEIKKAAGPALATNSTETVETPTKNPTFWLKSLAQERDWRTVEDVHGRWILFSSMDTEKIGEAAAQLRHLFARLDASLGGAEFGNSKARGPLHLLYVDNRKDVRVTMDTMAETFPYLADWAKSVQKFARIRHWNPMLAIVRHDRSTKYIPRPEIQLAHEAVHLELGRRFGRLPAWIPEALSYAVQDELAGGVYGYSNHPGGKLSEDYHQQWRAGAAGAVQAHPSSATAFTKETQAFQQDCAYLQFAIGHWWMWSETLRLQAFLKDLAKERPGDLAIEKEWIPDPATQEKLLDRHFGSNWIANAAKHWSGLSTAAGPTSVEAAVLDQITALVDDHRLSTYRNKDGRLQLYSDFRDKDAREALNLSEKVLAHLDRAFGKVKKSEIGSAHQAFMLKIGQNYTALLNCISESDPKLRSFMKTSADTAGFTIYRPRVTSYFHDTRFQEEAKPVNSLAHNLVHLEMHRRFGPLPLWLLEGLACAGEEATTGEVWANWNRSGFVYAVSHGAWRNTAKRMVEKNKVPIQALYSYSARPFDEELAHLAFAFATYGLEGNRKGLNRFAALLSAEYKENWAHLGRFEPSADLVEKLVLKAFGKDFENKFRTWWGNQ
;
A
#
# COMPACT_ATOMS: atom_id res chain seq x y z
N MET A 1 2.25 18.81 -81.48
CA MET A 1 3.55 18.78 -82.22
C MET A 1 4.64 18.92 -81.16
N THR A 2 5.30 17.82 -80.75
CA THR A 2 6.48 17.15 -81.38
C THR A 2 7.80 17.83 -80.98
N VAL A 3 8.85 17.12 -80.53
CA VAL A 3 8.98 15.67 -80.27
C VAL A 3 10.07 15.35 -79.22
N THR A 4 10.07 14.08 -78.77
CA THR A 4 11.05 13.31 -77.96
C THR A 4 12.40 13.10 -78.71
N PRO A 5 13.31 12.11 -78.46
CA PRO A 5 13.45 11.05 -77.42
C PRO A 5 14.84 11.13 -76.71
N PHE A 6 15.46 10.16 -76.02
CA PHE A 6 15.26 8.74 -75.61
C PHE A 6 15.61 8.64 -74.08
N LEU A 7 15.65 7.53 -73.33
CA LEU A 7 15.53 6.05 -73.47
C LEU A 7 14.88 5.57 -72.12
N GLY A 8 14.25 4.40 -71.92
CA GLY A 8 14.04 3.21 -72.75
C GLY A 8 13.00 2.24 -72.15
N LEU A 9 13.09 0.96 -72.53
CA LEU A 9 12.22 -0.19 -72.24
C LEU A 9 13.13 -1.36 -71.73
N PHE A 10 12.71 -2.51 -71.15
CA PHE A 10 11.40 -3.13 -70.87
C PHE A 10 11.49 -4.31 -69.84
N LEU A 11 10.32 -4.75 -69.34
CA LEU A 11 9.91 -6.13 -68.94
C LEU A 11 10.34 -6.84 -67.62
N CYS A 12 9.31 -7.51 -67.07
CA CYS A 12 9.27 -8.81 -66.36
C CYS A 12 9.41 -8.93 -64.81
N PHE A 13 8.36 -9.57 -64.24
CA PHE A 13 8.28 -10.37 -63.00
C PHE A 13 8.94 -9.90 -61.69
N SER A 14 8.12 -9.58 -60.68
CA SER A 14 8.04 -10.36 -59.42
C SER A 14 6.99 -9.81 -58.42
N SER A 15 6.57 -10.66 -57.49
CA SER A 15 5.91 -10.37 -56.20
C SER A 15 5.17 -9.03 -56.02
N HIS A 16 3.83 -9.09 -55.97
CA HIS A 16 3.13 -8.28 -54.97
C HIS A 16 3.58 -8.76 -53.59
N PHE A 17 4.17 -7.89 -52.78
CA PHE A 17 4.38 -8.18 -51.38
C PHE A 17 3.03 -8.24 -50.68
N LEU A 18 2.61 -9.44 -50.30
CA LEU A 18 1.75 -9.61 -49.15
C LEU A 18 2.46 -8.96 -47.97
N SER A 19 1.87 -7.88 -47.41
CA SER A 19 2.15 -7.55 -46.02
C SER A 19 1.88 -8.82 -45.21
N PRO A 20 2.83 -9.31 -44.38
CA PRO A 20 2.52 -10.44 -43.52
C PRO A 20 1.33 -10.05 -42.63
N PRO A 21 0.43 -11.00 -42.29
CA PRO A 21 -0.54 -10.73 -41.24
C PRO A 21 0.21 -10.29 -39.99
N PRO A 22 -0.36 -9.37 -39.17
CA PRO A 22 0.29 -8.93 -37.95
C PRO A 22 0.67 -10.17 -37.13
N GLN A 23 1.97 -10.32 -36.85
CA GLN A 23 2.43 -11.47 -36.08
C GLN A 23 1.82 -11.34 -34.68
N ASN A 24 0.87 -12.23 -34.38
CA ASN A 24 0.26 -12.29 -33.05
C ASN A 24 1.40 -12.40 -32.02
N PRO A 25 1.53 -11.46 -31.07
CA PRO A 25 2.49 -11.62 -29.99
C PRO A 25 2.17 -12.93 -29.27
N SER A 26 3.21 -13.66 -28.85
CA SER A 26 3.05 -14.96 -28.19
C SER A 26 2.02 -14.88 -27.07
N SER A 27 1.12 -15.87 -26.97
CA SER A 27 -0.06 -15.79 -26.08
C SER A 27 0.26 -15.59 -24.59
N GLU A 28 1.49 -15.86 -24.15
CA GLU A 28 1.93 -15.51 -22.79
C GLU A 28 2.09 -13.99 -22.55
N THR A 29 2.37 -13.18 -23.57
CA THR A 29 2.73 -11.74 -23.43
C THR A 29 1.58 -10.83 -22.96
N GLN A 30 0.36 -11.35 -22.85
CA GLN A 30 -0.80 -10.61 -22.30
C GLN A 30 -1.26 -11.11 -20.92
N VAL A 31 -0.67 -12.19 -20.38
CA VAL A 31 -1.03 -12.69 -19.04
C VAL A 31 -0.29 -11.84 -18.00
N ARG A 32 -0.97 -10.83 -17.45
CA ARG A 32 -0.39 -9.88 -16.50
C ARG A 32 -0.11 -10.46 -15.11
N LEU A 33 -0.86 -11.47 -14.68
CA LEU A 33 -0.72 -12.11 -13.37
C LEU A 33 -0.92 -13.62 -13.44
N ARG A 34 -0.18 -14.34 -12.59
CA ARG A 34 -0.30 -15.80 -12.38
C ARG A 34 -0.25 -16.09 -10.88
N ILE A 35 -1.42 -16.42 -10.34
CA ILE A 35 -1.62 -16.77 -8.92
C ILE A 35 -1.46 -18.28 -8.80
N LEU A 36 -0.61 -18.76 -7.89
CA LEU A 36 -0.31 -20.18 -7.71
C LEU A 36 -0.79 -20.66 -6.34
N GLY A 37 -1.54 -21.76 -6.32
CA GLY A 37 -1.98 -22.41 -5.09
C GLY A 37 -0.81 -22.91 -4.25
N ALA A 38 -0.96 -22.85 -2.92
CA ALA A 38 0.11 -23.18 -1.99
C ALA A 38 0.68 -24.59 -2.18
N GLU A 39 -0.17 -25.57 -2.51
CA GLU A 39 0.20 -26.98 -2.63
C GLU A 39 -0.36 -27.61 -3.92
N LYS A 40 0.15 -28.80 -4.26
CA LYS A 40 -0.35 -29.58 -5.41
C LYS A 40 -1.73 -30.17 -5.10
N GLY A 41 -2.58 -30.29 -6.11
CA GLY A 41 -3.87 -30.99 -5.99
C GLY A 41 -5.01 -30.22 -5.30
N LEU A 42 -4.76 -29.08 -4.64
CA LEU A 42 -5.81 -28.30 -3.93
C LEU A 42 -6.91 -27.70 -4.85
N GLY A 43 -6.73 -27.73 -6.17
CA GLY A 43 -7.75 -27.28 -7.12
C GLY A 43 -8.03 -25.77 -7.14
N LEU A 44 -7.05 -24.91 -6.81
CA LEU A 44 -7.22 -23.45 -6.90
C LEU A 44 -7.73 -23.04 -8.29
N GLY A 45 -8.77 -22.19 -8.30
CA GLY A 45 -9.44 -21.74 -9.53
C GLY A 45 -10.54 -22.68 -10.01
N THR A 46 -11.04 -23.58 -9.16
CA THR A 46 -12.24 -24.39 -9.46
C THR A 46 -13.53 -23.55 -9.42
N SER A 47 -13.53 -22.48 -8.61
CA SER A 47 -14.44 -21.35 -8.73
C SER A 47 -13.63 -20.06 -8.58
N LEU A 48 -14.05 -18.96 -9.19
CA LEU A 48 -13.45 -17.65 -8.98
C LEU A 48 -14.46 -16.54 -9.34
N ALA A 49 -14.33 -15.39 -8.68
CA ALA A 49 -15.08 -14.18 -8.95
C ALA A 49 -14.19 -12.95 -8.76
N TRP A 50 -14.56 -11.82 -9.39
CA TRP A 50 -14.04 -10.52 -8.99
C TRP A 50 -14.73 -10.07 -7.71
N LEU A 51 -13.96 -9.49 -6.80
CA LEU A 51 -14.41 -9.04 -5.49
C LEU A 51 -14.72 -7.53 -5.48
N GLY A 52 -13.94 -6.74 -6.23
CA GLY A 52 -13.84 -5.30 -6.02
C GLY A 52 -12.55 -4.95 -5.29
N ASP A 53 -12.27 -3.66 -5.08
CA ASP A 53 -11.03 -3.14 -4.51
C ASP A 53 -10.97 -3.42 -2.99
N TRP A 54 -10.51 -4.62 -2.60
CA TRP A 54 -10.57 -5.12 -1.23
C TRP A 54 -9.34 -4.68 -0.42
N ASP A 55 -8.14 -4.69 -1.00
CA ASP A 55 -6.97 -4.09 -0.34
C ASP A 55 -6.95 -2.55 -0.40
N GLN A 56 -7.83 -1.95 -1.20
CA GLN A 56 -7.99 -0.50 -1.44
C GLN A 56 -6.77 0.14 -2.15
N ASP A 57 -6.05 -0.63 -2.98
CA ASP A 57 -4.95 -0.13 -3.82
C ASP A 57 -5.38 0.48 -5.18
N GLY A 58 -6.67 0.43 -5.48
CA GLY A 58 -7.31 1.04 -6.66
C GLY A 58 -7.62 0.05 -7.79
N HIS A 59 -7.60 -1.26 -7.51
CA HIS A 59 -7.73 -2.34 -8.48
C HIS A 59 -8.70 -3.42 -7.95
N PRO A 60 -9.73 -3.85 -8.70
CA PRO A 60 -10.57 -4.96 -8.27
C PRO A 60 -9.77 -6.24 -8.02
N ASP A 61 -9.99 -6.85 -6.86
CA ASP A 61 -9.34 -8.08 -6.40
C ASP A 61 -10.12 -9.33 -6.80
N LEU A 62 -9.53 -10.50 -6.54
CA LEU A 62 -10.06 -11.80 -6.91
C LEU A 62 -10.35 -12.68 -5.70
N LEU A 63 -11.52 -13.32 -5.72
CA LEU A 63 -11.97 -14.29 -4.74
C LEU A 63 -11.89 -15.69 -5.37
N LEU A 64 -11.05 -16.58 -4.83
CA LEU A 64 -10.60 -17.81 -5.50
C LEU A 64 -10.93 -19.06 -4.68
N GLY A 65 -11.79 -19.93 -5.22
CA GLY A 65 -12.22 -21.17 -4.56
C GLY A 65 -11.35 -22.39 -4.86
N SER A 66 -11.12 -23.18 -3.82
CA SER A 66 -10.34 -24.42 -3.78
C SER A 66 -11.12 -25.51 -2.99
N PRO A 67 -12.30 -25.95 -3.45
CA PRO A 67 -13.21 -26.82 -2.67
C PRO A 67 -12.69 -28.24 -2.39
N GLU A 68 -11.68 -28.68 -3.15
CA GLU A 68 -11.03 -29.99 -2.99
C GLU A 68 -9.79 -29.92 -2.07
N ALA A 69 -9.51 -28.76 -1.45
CA ALA A 69 -8.39 -28.61 -0.52
C ALA A 69 -8.61 -29.40 0.79
N ASP A 70 -7.58 -30.08 1.28
CA ASP A 70 -7.65 -30.97 2.45
C ASP A 70 -7.26 -30.27 3.78
N VAL A 71 -7.53 -28.96 3.89
CA VAL A 71 -7.04 -28.09 4.98
C VAL A 71 -7.50 -28.47 6.40
N ALA A 72 -8.68 -29.06 6.52
CA ALA A 72 -9.27 -29.62 7.74
C ALA A 72 -9.79 -31.05 7.47
N GLY A 73 -8.98 -31.84 6.75
CA GLY A 73 -9.32 -33.17 6.27
C GLY A 73 -9.98 -33.18 4.89
N ALA A 74 -10.19 -34.37 4.34
CA ALA A 74 -10.50 -34.60 2.93
C ALA A 74 -11.65 -33.72 2.40
N ARG A 75 -11.42 -32.90 1.36
CA ARG A 75 -12.38 -31.97 0.74
C ARG A 75 -13.11 -31.04 1.72
N SER A 76 -12.37 -30.52 2.70
CA SER A 76 -12.87 -29.43 3.55
C SER A 76 -13.02 -28.15 2.76
N GLY A 77 -12.06 -27.85 1.89
CA GLY A 77 -12.08 -26.72 0.96
C GLY A 77 -11.49 -25.44 1.55
N MET A 78 -11.23 -24.47 0.69
CA MET A 78 -10.54 -23.22 1.03
C MET A 78 -10.93 -22.13 0.03
N VAL A 79 -10.93 -20.88 0.47
CA VAL A 79 -11.05 -19.68 -0.39
C VAL A 79 -9.87 -18.75 -0.10
N GLN A 80 -9.28 -18.19 -1.15
CA GLN A 80 -8.21 -17.18 -1.05
C GLN A 80 -8.69 -15.87 -1.68
N ILE A 81 -8.50 -14.76 -0.99
CA ILE A 81 -8.62 -13.41 -1.57
C ILE A 81 -7.23 -13.04 -2.07
N ALA A 82 -7.10 -12.60 -3.32
CA ALA A 82 -5.83 -12.26 -3.93
C ALA A 82 -5.89 -10.94 -4.70
N SER A 83 -4.86 -10.11 -4.52
CA SER A 83 -4.76 -8.78 -5.09
C SER A 83 -4.80 -8.82 -6.62
N GLY A 84 -5.77 -8.14 -7.23
CA GLY A 84 -5.96 -8.10 -8.68
C GLY A 84 -4.93 -7.24 -9.43
N LYS A 85 -4.09 -6.51 -8.67
CA LYS A 85 -2.88 -5.82 -9.16
C LYS A 85 -1.62 -6.67 -9.08
N THR A 86 -1.43 -7.43 -7.99
CA THR A 86 -0.14 -8.07 -7.67
C THR A 86 -0.16 -9.60 -7.67
N GLY A 87 -1.34 -10.22 -7.78
CA GLY A 87 -1.53 -11.68 -7.67
C GLY A 87 -1.26 -12.25 -6.28
N LYS A 88 -0.98 -11.39 -5.30
CA LYS A 88 -0.58 -11.74 -3.94
C LYS A 88 -1.80 -12.14 -3.12
N VAL A 89 -1.75 -13.29 -2.44
CA VAL A 89 -2.83 -13.68 -1.51
C VAL A 89 -2.85 -12.71 -0.33
N LEU A 90 -3.99 -12.07 -0.13
CA LEU A 90 -4.30 -11.07 0.88
C LEU A 90 -4.88 -11.73 2.13
N ALA A 91 -5.86 -12.62 1.94
CA ALA A 91 -6.51 -13.38 3.00
C ALA A 91 -6.80 -14.83 2.55
N GLU A 92 -6.97 -15.72 3.52
CA GLU A 92 -7.26 -17.13 3.30
C GLU A 92 -8.29 -17.62 4.33
N LEU A 93 -9.41 -18.14 3.84
CA LEU A 93 -10.50 -18.72 4.62
C LEU A 93 -10.50 -20.23 4.38
N ARG A 94 -10.59 -21.02 5.44
CA ARG A 94 -10.50 -22.49 5.40
C ARG A 94 -11.81 -23.13 5.83
N GLY A 95 -12.18 -24.24 5.18
CA GLY A 95 -13.22 -25.12 5.68
C GLY A 95 -12.84 -25.72 7.02
N GLU A 96 -13.85 -25.98 7.84
CA GLU A 96 -13.74 -26.50 9.21
C GLU A 96 -13.82 -28.03 9.26
N ASN A 97 -14.53 -28.66 8.30
CA ASN A 97 -14.87 -30.08 8.33
C ASN A 97 -14.62 -30.79 6.99
N SER A 98 -14.21 -32.06 7.02
CA SER A 98 -14.09 -32.88 5.81
C SER A 98 -15.40 -32.99 5.00
N GLN A 99 -15.28 -33.01 3.68
CA GLN A 99 -16.34 -33.14 2.66
C GLN A 99 -17.33 -31.96 2.56
N GLU A 100 -17.15 -30.86 3.29
CA GLU A 100 -18.07 -29.72 3.22
C GLU A 100 -17.92 -28.87 1.94
N ARG A 101 -16.78 -28.98 1.25
CA ARG A 101 -16.47 -28.28 -0.03
C ARG A 101 -16.55 -26.75 0.10
N PHE A 102 -15.91 -26.18 1.11
CA PHE A 102 -15.82 -24.74 1.30
C PHE A 102 -15.17 -24.05 0.09
N GLY A 103 -15.83 -23.05 -0.49
CA GLY A 103 -15.37 -22.42 -1.74
C GLY A 103 -15.82 -23.13 -3.02
N GLN A 104 -16.83 -24.00 -2.97
CA GLN A 104 -17.39 -24.66 -4.16
C GLN A 104 -18.03 -23.65 -5.13
N ALA A 105 -18.55 -22.55 -4.61
CA ALA A 105 -18.94 -21.36 -5.35
C ALA A 105 -18.56 -20.12 -4.54
N VAL A 106 -18.29 -19.01 -5.22
CA VAL A 106 -17.91 -17.72 -4.63
C VAL A 106 -18.52 -16.58 -5.46
N ALA A 107 -18.88 -15.47 -4.82
CA ALA A 107 -19.34 -14.25 -5.50
C ALA A 107 -18.94 -13.01 -4.67
N GLY A 108 -18.40 -11.98 -5.33
CA GLY A 108 -18.29 -10.65 -4.73
C GLY A 108 -19.65 -9.93 -4.79
N LEU A 109 -20.02 -9.20 -3.74
CA LEU A 109 -21.32 -8.53 -3.61
C LEU A 109 -21.22 -7.00 -3.65
N GLY A 110 -20.00 -6.45 -3.66
CA GLY A 110 -19.77 -5.04 -3.35
C GLY A 110 -19.99 -4.76 -1.87
N ASP A 111 -19.99 -3.47 -1.50
CA ASP A 111 -20.19 -3.02 -0.12
C ASP A 111 -21.69 -3.12 0.27
N ILE A 112 -22.10 -4.24 0.88
CA ILE A 112 -23.50 -4.52 1.24
C ILE A 112 -23.86 -4.10 2.67
N ASN A 113 -22.88 -3.84 3.54
CA ASN A 113 -23.11 -3.35 4.91
C ASN A 113 -22.92 -1.82 5.10
N GLY A 114 -22.20 -1.15 4.19
CA GLY A 114 -21.84 0.28 4.25
C GLY A 114 -20.49 0.61 4.88
N ASP A 115 -19.56 -0.36 5.03
CA ASP A 115 -18.26 -0.16 5.71
C ASP A 115 -17.14 0.41 4.81
N GLY A 116 -17.36 0.46 3.48
CA GLY A 116 -16.40 0.97 2.50
C GLY A 116 -15.47 -0.09 1.90
N ARG A 117 -15.74 -1.38 2.11
CA ARG A 117 -15.01 -2.51 1.50
C ARG A 117 -16.00 -3.48 0.82
N PRO A 118 -15.55 -4.24 -0.19
CA PRO A 118 -16.41 -5.20 -0.87
C PRO A 118 -16.60 -6.49 -0.08
N ASP A 119 -17.85 -6.78 0.23
CA ASP A 119 -18.34 -8.00 0.88
C ASP A 119 -18.49 -9.15 -0.12
N PHE A 120 -18.63 -10.38 0.38
CA PHE A 120 -18.68 -11.56 -0.48
C PHE A 120 -19.42 -12.77 0.10
N ALA A 121 -19.89 -13.63 -0.80
CA ALA A 121 -20.53 -14.91 -0.49
C ALA A 121 -19.64 -16.12 -0.80
N ILE A 122 -19.66 -17.12 0.08
CA ILE A 122 -19.02 -18.44 -0.08
C ILE A 122 -20.08 -19.55 0.05
N GLY A 123 -20.15 -20.40 -0.97
CA GLY A 123 -20.97 -21.62 -0.99
C GLY A 123 -20.24 -22.80 -0.35
N VAL A 124 -20.92 -23.49 0.57
CA VAL A 124 -20.43 -24.68 1.29
C VAL A 124 -21.46 -25.82 1.21
N PRO A 125 -21.72 -26.38 0.01
CA PRO A 125 -22.88 -27.25 -0.24
C PRO A 125 -22.75 -28.65 0.37
N GLY A 126 -21.58 -29.05 0.86
CA GLY A 126 -21.42 -30.27 1.64
C GLY A 126 -21.74 -30.11 3.12
N ARG A 127 -21.97 -28.88 3.62
CA ARG A 127 -22.15 -28.62 5.06
C ARG A 127 -23.29 -29.45 5.65
N ILE A 128 -22.97 -30.20 6.70
CA ILE A 128 -23.93 -30.98 7.48
C ILE A 128 -24.56 -30.03 8.51
N GLY A 129 -25.77 -29.56 8.21
CA GLY A 129 -26.56 -28.72 9.11
C GLY A 129 -27.32 -29.57 10.12
N THR A 130 -28.64 -29.35 10.24
CA THR A 130 -29.56 -30.21 11.00
C THR A 130 -29.80 -31.60 10.38
N GLY A 131 -29.04 -31.95 9.34
CA GLY A 131 -29.09 -33.20 8.60
C GLY A 131 -27.96 -33.28 7.56
N PRO A 132 -27.74 -34.46 6.94
CA PRO A 132 -26.61 -34.70 6.04
C PRO A 132 -26.66 -33.83 4.78
N ALA A 133 -25.60 -33.02 4.59
CA ALA A 133 -25.33 -32.19 3.42
C ALA A 133 -26.50 -31.32 2.95
N ALA A 134 -27.13 -30.57 3.86
CA ALA A 134 -28.12 -29.56 3.47
C ALA A 134 -27.48 -28.42 2.65
N GLY A 135 -26.22 -28.09 2.95
CA GLY A 135 -25.51 -26.96 2.36
C GLY A 135 -25.77 -25.65 3.10
N GLU A 136 -24.85 -24.70 2.97
CA GLU A 136 -24.88 -23.41 3.63
C GLU A 136 -24.17 -22.36 2.76
N VAL A 137 -24.71 -21.15 2.72
CA VAL A 137 -24.04 -19.95 2.19
C VAL A 137 -23.62 -19.07 3.35
N LEU A 138 -22.37 -18.64 3.32
CA LEU A 138 -21.79 -17.67 4.23
C LEU A 138 -21.64 -16.35 3.49
N ILE A 139 -22.05 -15.24 4.11
CA ILE A 139 -21.73 -13.89 3.63
C ILE A 139 -20.79 -13.25 4.64
N TYR A 140 -19.68 -12.74 4.14
CA TYR A 140 -18.58 -12.16 4.88
C TYR A 140 -18.45 -10.67 4.56
N SER A 141 -18.10 -9.87 5.56
CA SER A 141 -17.68 -8.49 5.36
C SER A 141 -16.33 -8.43 4.62
N GLY A 142 -16.13 -7.35 3.86
CA GLY A 142 -14.88 -6.95 3.25
C GLY A 142 -13.81 -6.46 4.25
N THR A 143 -14.11 -6.36 5.55
CA THR A 143 -13.11 -5.97 6.55
C THR A 143 -12.07 -7.07 6.81
N PRO A 144 -10.83 -6.71 7.22
CA PRO A 144 -9.77 -7.71 7.45
C PRO A 144 -10.02 -8.71 8.59
N ASP A 145 -10.98 -8.46 9.48
CA ASP A 145 -11.43 -9.38 10.52
C ASP A 145 -12.50 -10.39 10.04
N LEU A 146 -13.04 -10.18 8.83
CA LEU A 146 -13.90 -11.14 8.11
C LEU A 146 -15.14 -11.57 8.92
N GLU A 147 -15.90 -10.59 9.42
CA GLU A 147 -17.16 -10.85 10.13
C GLU A 147 -18.17 -11.58 9.22
N VAL A 148 -18.86 -12.58 9.75
CA VAL A 148 -19.94 -13.30 9.03
C VAL A 148 -21.24 -12.54 9.18
N LEU A 149 -21.51 -11.63 8.25
CA LEU A 149 -22.75 -10.85 8.17
C LEU A 149 -23.99 -11.76 8.16
N HIS A 150 -24.01 -12.77 7.28
CA HIS A 150 -25.15 -13.68 7.14
C HIS A 150 -24.75 -15.15 6.97
N ARG A 151 -25.65 -16.04 7.37
CA ARG A 151 -25.45 -17.50 7.38
C ARG A 151 -26.74 -18.23 7.00
N TRP A 152 -26.95 -18.44 5.70
CA TRP A 152 -28.18 -19.04 5.17
C TRP A 152 -28.01 -20.55 4.97
N LYS A 153 -28.93 -21.35 5.48
CA LYS A 153 -28.83 -22.82 5.51
C LYS A 153 -29.87 -23.45 4.58
N GLY A 154 -29.46 -24.51 3.87
CA GLY A 154 -30.38 -25.42 3.19
C GLY A 154 -31.38 -26.04 4.16
N GLN A 155 -32.58 -26.31 3.69
CA GLN A 155 -33.73 -26.73 4.50
C GLN A 155 -34.00 -28.23 4.39
N GLN A 156 -33.48 -28.90 3.34
CA GLN A 156 -33.65 -30.33 3.10
C GLN A 156 -32.30 -31.07 3.15
N PRO A 157 -32.25 -32.33 3.63
CA PRO A 157 -31.04 -33.15 3.51
C PRO A 157 -30.66 -33.37 2.04
N ARG A 158 -29.38 -33.20 1.70
CA ARG A 158 -28.85 -33.26 0.32
C ARG A 158 -29.46 -32.22 -0.63
N GLU A 159 -29.89 -31.05 -0.13
CA GLU A 159 -30.35 -29.94 -0.98
C GLU A 159 -29.20 -29.29 -1.79
N GLU A 160 -27.95 -29.44 -1.31
CA GLU A 160 -26.75 -28.80 -1.88
C GLU A 160 -26.87 -27.28 -2.02
N PHE A 161 -27.48 -26.63 -1.01
CA PHE A 161 -27.63 -25.18 -0.98
C PHE A 161 -26.25 -24.48 -1.02
N GLY A 162 -26.06 -23.56 -1.97
CA GLY A 162 -24.77 -22.92 -2.23
C GLY A 162 -23.85 -23.66 -3.22
N ILE A 163 -24.36 -24.60 -4.02
CA ILE A 163 -23.58 -25.32 -5.06
C ILE A 163 -23.15 -24.42 -6.24
N ARG A 164 -23.92 -23.35 -6.50
CA ARG A 164 -23.59 -22.23 -7.39
C ARG A 164 -24.06 -20.94 -6.73
N LEU A 165 -23.33 -19.87 -7.02
CA LEU A 165 -23.63 -18.49 -6.67
C LEU A 165 -23.40 -17.64 -7.93
N ALA A 166 -24.22 -16.62 -8.12
CA ALA A 166 -23.99 -15.55 -9.07
C ALA A 166 -24.66 -14.27 -8.52
N THR A 167 -24.09 -13.10 -8.79
CA THR A 167 -24.83 -11.85 -8.62
C THR A 167 -25.82 -11.65 -9.76
N ILE A 168 -26.85 -10.85 -9.47
CA ILE A 168 -27.74 -10.22 -10.45
C ILE A 168 -27.86 -8.74 -10.06
N SER A 169 -28.20 -7.88 -11.02
CA SER A 169 -28.45 -6.46 -10.79
C SER A 169 -29.57 -6.24 -9.75
N ASP A 170 -29.68 -5.03 -9.18
CA ASP A 170 -30.62 -4.73 -8.09
C ASP A 170 -32.10 -4.98 -8.47
N LEU A 171 -32.68 -6.07 -7.93
CA LEU A 171 -34.10 -6.39 -8.05
C LEU A 171 -34.84 -5.99 -6.76
N SER A 172 -34.13 -5.89 -5.65
CA SER A 172 -34.63 -5.47 -4.33
C SER A 172 -35.12 -4.03 -4.30
N GLY A 173 -34.46 -3.13 -5.04
CA GLY A 173 -34.66 -1.68 -5.06
C GLY A 173 -33.80 -0.88 -4.05
N ASP A 174 -32.71 -1.44 -3.53
CA ASP A 174 -31.84 -0.83 -2.51
C ASP A 174 -30.53 -0.21 -3.07
N GLY A 175 -30.27 -0.38 -4.36
CA GLY A 175 -29.05 0.05 -5.05
C GLY A 175 -27.87 -0.92 -4.97
N ARG A 176 -28.08 -2.18 -4.55
CA ARG A 176 -27.03 -3.20 -4.34
C ARG A 176 -27.38 -4.47 -5.14
N PRO A 177 -26.39 -5.26 -5.60
CA PRO A 177 -26.67 -6.45 -6.39
C PRO A 177 -27.27 -7.57 -5.53
N ASP A 178 -28.32 -8.20 -6.04
CA ASP A 178 -28.94 -9.37 -5.41
C ASP A 178 -28.08 -10.63 -5.62
N LEU A 179 -28.23 -11.62 -4.72
CA LEU A 179 -27.51 -12.88 -4.75
C LEU A 179 -28.40 -14.04 -5.19
N LEU A 180 -28.06 -14.64 -6.33
CA LEU A 180 -28.64 -15.89 -6.82
C LEU A 180 -27.95 -17.09 -6.16
N VAL A 181 -28.71 -17.95 -5.49
CA VAL A 181 -28.21 -19.15 -4.80
C VAL A 181 -28.83 -20.41 -5.38
N ALA A 182 -28.01 -21.31 -5.94
CA ALA A 182 -28.50 -22.61 -6.41
C ALA A 182 -28.56 -23.67 -5.31
N ALA A 183 -29.49 -24.61 -5.49
CA ALA A 183 -29.63 -25.83 -4.71
C ALA A 183 -30.05 -26.97 -5.66
N THR A 184 -29.09 -27.58 -6.36
CA THR A 184 -29.35 -28.60 -7.40
C THR A 184 -29.96 -29.88 -6.85
N GLY A 185 -29.73 -30.20 -5.58
CA GLY A 185 -30.31 -31.36 -4.89
C GLY A 185 -31.75 -31.17 -4.42
N ALA A 186 -32.27 -29.93 -4.44
CA ALA A 186 -33.57 -29.58 -3.86
C ALA A 186 -34.72 -30.48 -4.34
N ILE A 187 -35.40 -31.11 -3.39
CA ILE A 187 -36.45 -32.10 -3.60
C ILE A 187 -37.83 -31.44 -3.65
N SER A 188 -38.62 -31.83 -4.65
CA SER A 188 -40.02 -31.47 -4.79
C SER A 188 -40.82 -32.69 -5.28
N LYS A 189 -41.98 -32.96 -4.66
CA LYS A 189 -42.83 -34.13 -4.95
C LYS A 189 -42.05 -35.47 -4.97
N GLY A 190 -41.05 -35.62 -4.08
CA GLY A 190 -40.24 -36.84 -3.93
C GLY A 190 -39.05 -36.98 -4.87
N ALA A 191 -38.80 -36.02 -5.78
CA ALA A 191 -37.66 -36.06 -6.69
C ALA A 191 -36.77 -34.80 -6.57
N PRO A 192 -35.43 -34.91 -6.70
CA PRO A 192 -34.56 -33.74 -6.82
C PRO A 192 -34.83 -33.08 -8.17
N VAL A 193 -35.38 -31.87 -8.15
CA VAL A 193 -35.68 -31.07 -9.35
C VAL A 193 -34.77 -29.84 -9.46
N GLY A 194 -34.14 -29.44 -8.35
CA GLY A 194 -33.34 -28.24 -8.26
C GLY A 194 -34.16 -26.98 -7.96
N LYS A 195 -33.53 -26.02 -7.28
CA LYS A 195 -34.03 -24.67 -7.05
C LYS A 195 -32.93 -23.64 -7.30
N VAL A 196 -33.35 -22.43 -7.61
CA VAL A 196 -32.56 -21.20 -7.53
C VAL A 196 -33.32 -20.23 -6.63
N PHE A 197 -32.67 -19.68 -5.63
CA PHE A 197 -33.22 -18.66 -4.74
C PHE A 197 -32.64 -17.30 -5.11
N VAL A 198 -33.44 -16.25 -4.95
CA VAL A 198 -32.98 -14.85 -5.07
C VAL A 198 -33.01 -14.25 -3.67
N TYR A 199 -31.90 -13.70 -3.21
CA TYR A 199 -31.78 -13.03 -1.92
C TYR A 199 -31.24 -11.62 -2.08
N ASP A 200 -31.87 -10.71 -1.37
CA ASP A 200 -31.35 -9.41 -0.99
C ASP A 200 -30.31 -9.65 0.12
N PRO A 201 -29.01 -9.43 -0.15
CA PRO A 201 -27.95 -9.79 0.78
C PRO A 201 -27.76 -8.74 1.87
N ALA A 202 -28.20 -7.49 1.66
CA ALA A 202 -28.02 -6.39 2.60
C ALA A 202 -29.03 -6.43 3.77
N SER A 203 -30.27 -6.86 3.51
CA SER A 203 -31.29 -7.11 4.54
C SER A 203 -31.42 -8.58 4.95
N GLY A 204 -30.71 -9.49 4.26
CA GLY A 204 -30.73 -10.94 4.51
C GLY A 204 -32.00 -11.64 4.03
N ARG A 205 -32.81 -10.98 3.20
CA ARG A 205 -34.17 -11.36 2.83
C ARG A 205 -34.20 -12.20 1.56
N MET A 206 -34.78 -13.40 1.64
CA MET A 206 -35.16 -14.14 0.43
C MET A 206 -36.28 -13.38 -0.30
N LEU A 207 -36.01 -12.91 -1.52
CA LEU A 207 -37.00 -12.22 -2.36
C LEU A 207 -37.99 -13.21 -2.96
N ARG A 208 -37.48 -14.27 -3.59
CA ARG A 208 -38.25 -15.33 -4.26
C ARG A 208 -37.38 -16.57 -4.49
N TYR A 209 -37.98 -17.64 -5.01
CA TYR A 209 -37.24 -18.77 -5.54
C TYR A 209 -37.94 -19.34 -6.77
N GLN A 210 -37.15 -19.90 -7.67
CA GLN A 210 -37.60 -20.63 -8.84
C GLN A 210 -37.18 -22.10 -8.73
N ARG A 211 -37.95 -22.99 -9.36
CA ARG A 211 -37.86 -24.44 -9.15
C ARG A 211 -37.91 -25.19 -10.48
N GLY A 212 -37.02 -26.16 -10.65
CA GLY A 212 -37.00 -27.04 -11.81
C GLY A 212 -38.31 -27.81 -12.01
N ASP A 213 -38.59 -28.12 -13.28
CA ASP A 213 -39.71 -28.91 -13.77
C ASP A 213 -39.40 -30.42 -13.80
N GLN A 214 -38.16 -30.79 -14.14
CA GLN A 214 -37.73 -32.17 -14.42
C GLN A 214 -36.88 -32.80 -13.31
N PRO A 215 -37.27 -33.99 -12.80
CA PRO A 215 -36.43 -34.82 -11.95
C PRO A 215 -35.03 -35.06 -12.54
N ARG A 216 -34.00 -34.71 -11.77
CA ARG A 216 -32.57 -34.79 -12.13
C ARG A 216 -32.20 -33.99 -13.39
N GLY A 217 -32.95 -32.94 -13.73
CA GLY A 217 -32.63 -32.03 -14.84
C GLY A 217 -31.40 -31.14 -14.59
N GLY A 218 -30.99 -30.97 -13.33
CA GLY A 218 -29.84 -30.13 -12.96
C GLY A 218 -30.13 -28.63 -12.98
N PHE A 219 -31.38 -28.22 -12.74
CA PHE A 219 -31.78 -26.81 -12.66
C PHE A 219 -30.96 -26.06 -11.60
N GLY A 220 -30.30 -24.97 -12.01
CA GLY A 220 -29.37 -24.21 -11.18
C GLY A 220 -27.90 -24.60 -11.34
N PHE A 221 -27.54 -25.40 -12.36
CA PHE A 221 -26.14 -25.77 -12.62
C PHE A 221 -25.36 -24.65 -13.34
N GLY A 222 -25.98 -24.05 -14.35
CA GLY A 222 -25.60 -22.74 -14.90
C GLY A 222 -26.51 -21.67 -14.28
N LEU A 223 -25.97 -20.49 -13.99
CA LEU A 223 -26.66 -19.41 -13.28
C LEU A 223 -25.96 -18.08 -13.57
N ALA A 224 -26.71 -17.08 -14.06
CA ALA A 224 -26.19 -15.72 -14.30
C ALA A 224 -27.32 -14.67 -14.32
N ASP A 225 -26.92 -13.40 -14.19
CA ASP A 225 -27.65 -12.25 -14.75
C ASP A 225 -27.75 -12.41 -16.28
N ALA A 226 -28.91 -12.13 -16.86
CA ALA A 226 -29.19 -12.20 -18.29
C ALA A 226 -29.14 -10.83 -19.00
N GLY A 227 -29.14 -9.73 -18.24
CA GLY A 227 -29.57 -8.41 -18.71
C GLY A 227 -31.10 -8.31 -18.82
N ASP A 228 -31.61 -7.18 -19.32
CA ASP A 228 -33.04 -6.96 -19.55
C ASP A 228 -33.47 -7.65 -20.85
N VAL A 229 -34.14 -8.80 -20.76
CA VAL A 229 -34.49 -9.65 -21.92
C VAL A 229 -35.91 -9.35 -22.41
N ASP A 230 -36.86 -9.06 -21.51
CA ASP A 230 -38.24 -8.75 -21.88
C ASP A 230 -38.55 -7.25 -22.10
N GLY A 231 -37.62 -6.36 -21.74
CA GLY A 231 -37.69 -4.92 -21.97
C GLY A 231 -38.45 -4.14 -20.88
N ASP A 232 -38.59 -4.70 -19.67
CA ASP A 232 -39.30 -4.06 -18.55
C ASP A 232 -38.48 -3.00 -17.78
N GLY A 233 -37.17 -2.90 -18.05
CA GLY A 233 -36.24 -2.00 -17.38
C GLY A 233 -35.50 -2.63 -16.19
N ARG A 234 -35.62 -3.95 -15.97
CA ARG A 234 -34.86 -4.71 -14.96
C ARG A 234 -34.07 -5.85 -15.57
N ALA A 235 -33.08 -6.35 -14.81
CA ALA A 235 -32.27 -7.49 -15.23
C ALA A 235 -32.95 -8.83 -14.94
N ASP A 236 -32.89 -9.73 -15.90
CA ASP A 236 -33.52 -11.05 -15.87
C ASP A 236 -32.57 -12.16 -15.40
N LEU A 237 -33.16 -13.28 -15.01
CA LEU A 237 -32.49 -14.45 -14.46
C LEU A 237 -32.37 -15.55 -15.52
N ILE A 238 -31.15 -15.93 -15.91
CA ILE A 238 -30.92 -17.12 -16.74
C ILE A 238 -30.42 -18.33 -15.91
N VAL A 239 -31.12 -19.46 -16.04
CA VAL A 239 -30.85 -20.71 -15.31
C VAL A 239 -30.64 -21.89 -16.26
N GLY A 240 -29.48 -22.53 -16.16
CA GLY A 240 -29.15 -23.76 -16.89
C GLY A 240 -29.64 -25.04 -16.21
N ALA A 241 -30.06 -26.02 -17.02
CA ALA A 241 -30.47 -27.36 -16.62
C ALA A 241 -29.92 -28.42 -17.61
N PRO A 242 -28.61 -28.71 -17.60
CA PRO A 242 -27.92 -29.48 -18.64
C PRO A 242 -28.37 -30.94 -18.76
N ALA A 243 -28.84 -31.56 -17.67
CA ALA A 243 -29.33 -32.93 -17.69
C ALA A 243 -30.81 -33.05 -18.11
N ALA A 244 -31.52 -31.93 -18.29
CA ALA A 244 -32.91 -31.92 -18.70
C ALA A 244 -33.13 -32.49 -20.11
N ARG A 245 -34.36 -32.92 -20.38
CA ARG A 245 -34.80 -33.37 -21.70
C ARG A 245 -35.52 -32.25 -22.43
N ALA A 246 -34.87 -31.68 -23.43
CA ALA A 246 -35.50 -30.89 -24.50
C ALA A 246 -35.67 -31.79 -25.74
N SER A 247 -34.61 -31.93 -26.53
CA SER A 247 -34.57 -32.66 -27.81
C SER A 247 -34.12 -34.13 -27.66
N GLY A 248 -33.99 -34.62 -26.42
CA GLY A 248 -33.58 -35.99 -26.10
C GLY A 248 -32.94 -36.14 -24.71
N PRO A 249 -32.44 -37.32 -24.32
CA PRO A 249 -31.72 -37.53 -23.05
C PRO A 249 -30.51 -36.60 -22.91
N ARG A 250 -30.36 -35.90 -21.77
CA ARG A 250 -29.26 -34.94 -21.48
C ARG A 250 -29.00 -33.94 -22.62
N SER A 251 -30.05 -33.52 -23.31
CA SER A 251 -29.93 -32.48 -24.35
C SER A 251 -29.71 -31.12 -23.71
N GLY A 252 -30.31 -30.88 -22.55
CA GLY A 252 -30.17 -29.66 -21.79
C GLY A 252 -31.21 -28.59 -22.14
N ARG A 253 -31.33 -27.62 -21.25
CA ARG A 253 -32.23 -26.46 -21.33
C ARG A 253 -31.58 -25.26 -20.64
N ALA A 254 -31.93 -24.07 -21.08
CA ALA A 254 -31.80 -22.85 -20.28
C ALA A 254 -33.17 -22.17 -20.16
N TYR A 255 -33.43 -21.53 -19.04
CA TYR A 255 -34.70 -20.86 -18.74
C TYR A 255 -34.41 -19.41 -18.39
N ILE A 256 -35.14 -18.47 -18.97
CA ILE A 256 -35.06 -17.03 -18.67
C ILE A 256 -36.31 -16.63 -17.89
N TYR A 257 -36.13 -15.95 -16.75
CA TYR A 257 -37.20 -15.54 -15.84
C TYR A 257 -37.12 -14.05 -15.51
N SER A 258 -38.27 -13.37 -15.45
CA SER A 258 -38.33 -11.91 -15.24
C SER A 258 -37.70 -11.45 -13.92
N GLY A 259 -36.96 -10.35 -14.00
CA GLY A 259 -36.40 -9.60 -12.88
C GLY A 259 -37.46 -9.04 -11.92
N ILE A 260 -38.67 -8.73 -12.40
CA ILE A 260 -39.76 -8.20 -11.58
C ILE A 260 -40.47 -9.31 -10.78
N ASP A 261 -41.11 -10.27 -11.43
CA ASP A 261 -42.02 -11.23 -10.78
C ASP A 261 -41.55 -12.69 -10.77
N GLY A 262 -40.52 -13.02 -11.57
CA GLY A 262 -40.03 -14.39 -11.75
C GLY A 262 -40.88 -15.27 -12.67
N HIS A 263 -41.79 -14.71 -13.48
CA HIS A 263 -42.46 -15.48 -14.54
C HIS A 263 -41.47 -15.98 -15.59
N LEU A 264 -41.80 -17.07 -16.29
CA LEU A 264 -40.95 -17.63 -17.35
C LEU A 264 -41.11 -16.83 -18.64
N ILE A 265 -40.08 -16.06 -19.00
CA ILE A 265 -40.00 -15.36 -20.30
C ILE A 265 -39.76 -16.38 -21.42
N ARG A 266 -38.78 -17.29 -21.25
CA ARG A 266 -38.34 -18.20 -22.33
C ARG A 266 -37.74 -19.51 -21.85
N GLU A 267 -38.00 -20.60 -22.59
CA GLU A 267 -37.28 -21.87 -22.48
C GLU A 267 -36.43 -22.10 -23.75
N LEU A 268 -35.11 -22.00 -23.63
CA LEU A 268 -34.14 -22.34 -24.67
C LEU A 268 -33.81 -23.84 -24.62
N ARG A 269 -33.69 -24.48 -25.79
CA ARG A 269 -33.65 -25.94 -25.94
C ARG A 269 -32.35 -26.44 -26.54
N GLY A 270 -31.73 -27.42 -25.88
CA GLY A 270 -30.50 -28.04 -26.37
C GLY A 270 -30.67 -28.72 -27.74
N PRO A 271 -29.71 -28.56 -28.67
CA PRO A 271 -29.88 -28.93 -30.07
C PRO A 271 -29.86 -30.44 -30.32
N ALA A 272 -29.17 -31.21 -29.46
CA ALA A 272 -28.94 -32.64 -29.66
C ALA A 272 -28.97 -33.41 -28.32
N PRO A 273 -29.30 -34.71 -28.32
CA PRO A 273 -29.12 -35.58 -27.15
C PRO A 273 -27.66 -35.58 -26.67
N GLY A 274 -27.45 -35.57 -25.36
CA GLY A 274 -26.13 -35.60 -24.73
C GLY A 274 -25.32 -34.30 -24.78
N ALA A 275 -25.80 -33.24 -25.44
CA ALA A 275 -25.07 -31.98 -25.60
C ALA A 275 -24.84 -31.20 -24.29
N GLU A 276 -25.72 -31.39 -23.30
CA GLU A 276 -25.71 -30.68 -22.01
C GLU A 276 -25.78 -29.15 -22.12
N PHE A 277 -26.66 -28.68 -23.01
CA PHE A 277 -27.00 -27.27 -23.16
C PHE A 277 -27.46 -26.64 -21.84
N GLY A 278 -26.82 -25.53 -21.44
CA GLY A 278 -27.01 -24.92 -20.12
C GLY A 278 -26.02 -25.40 -19.07
N CYS A 279 -24.89 -26.01 -19.46
CA CYS A 279 -23.78 -26.28 -18.53
C CYS A 279 -23.12 -24.99 -18.02
N ALA A 280 -23.12 -23.94 -18.85
CA ALA A 280 -22.80 -22.56 -18.50
C ALA A 280 -23.77 -21.62 -19.24
N VAL A 281 -24.02 -20.44 -18.66
CA VAL A 281 -24.90 -19.38 -19.20
C VAL A 281 -24.30 -18.01 -18.85
N SER A 282 -24.59 -16.98 -19.64
CA SER A 282 -24.23 -15.59 -19.38
C SER A 282 -25.18 -14.66 -20.14
N GLY A 283 -25.64 -13.57 -19.55
CA GLY A 283 -26.01 -12.38 -20.34
C GLY A 283 -24.79 -11.85 -21.10
N VAL A 284 -25.02 -11.24 -22.26
CA VAL A 284 -23.95 -10.64 -23.09
C VAL A 284 -24.27 -9.22 -23.57
N GLY A 285 -25.37 -8.63 -23.06
CA GLY A 285 -25.81 -7.28 -23.42
C GLY A 285 -26.59 -7.23 -24.73
N ASP A 286 -27.01 -6.03 -25.14
CA ASP A 286 -27.64 -5.78 -26.44
C ASP A 286 -26.56 -5.87 -27.55
N LEU A 287 -26.73 -6.81 -28.47
CA LEU A 287 -25.82 -7.08 -29.58
C LEU A 287 -26.43 -6.75 -30.95
N ASP A 288 -27.74 -6.93 -31.14
CA ASP A 288 -28.39 -6.63 -32.42
C ASP A 288 -28.92 -5.19 -32.54
N GLY A 289 -29.08 -4.49 -31.40
CA GLY A 289 -29.47 -3.09 -31.31
C GLY A 289 -30.96 -2.86 -31.07
N ASP A 290 -31.74 -3.89 -30.68
CA ASP A 290 -33.18 -3.75 -30.44
C ASP A 290 -33.57 -3.21 -29.06
N GLY A 291 -32.61 -3.05 -28.15
CA GLY A 291 -32.79 -2.53 -26.80
C GLY A 291 -32.97 -3.59 -25.71
N LYS A 292 -32.82 -4.88 -26.03
CA LYS A 292 -32.86 -6.00 -25.07
C LYS A 292 -31.53 -6.76 -25.04
N ALA A 293 -31.34 -7.56 -24.00
CA ALA A 293 -30.11 -8.31 -23.78
C ALA A 293 -30.13 -9.71 -24.40
N GLU A 294 -29.06 -10.03 -25.11
CA GLU A 294 -28.76 -11.37 -25.61
C GLU A 294 -28.23 -12.27 -24.49
N VAL A 295 -28.44 -13.58 -24.65
CA VAL A 295 -27.92 -14.60 -23.73
C VAL A 295 -27.08 -15.66 -24.45
N ALA A 296 -25.90 -15.94 -23.90
CA ALA A 296 -25.01 -17.02 -24.33
C ALA A 296 -25.23 -18.29 -23.49
N VAL A 297 -25.25 -19.45 -24.15
CA VAL A 297 -25.44 -20.76 -23.51
C VAL A 297 -24.42 -21.78 -24.03
N GLY A 298 -23.71 -22.42 -23.10
CA GLY A 298 -22.73 -23.46 -23.38
C GLY A 298 -23.33 -24.86 -23.48
N SER A 299 -22.77 -25.70 -24.36
CA SER A 299 -23.07 -27.13 -24.50
C SER A 299 -21.78 -27.94 -24.61
N TRP A 300 -21.05 -28.08 -23.50
CA TRP A 300 -19.69 -28.65 -23.44
C TRP A 300 -19.52 -30.07 -24.01
N LEU A 301 -20.60 -30.85 -24.15
CA LEU A 301 -20.56 -32.20 -24.72
C LEU A 301 -21.15 -32.26 -26.15
N GLU A 302 -21.60 -31.14 -26.73
CA GLU A 302 -21.97 -31.10 -28.15
C GLU A 302 -20.75 -31.45 -29.02
N GLY A 303 -20.95 -32.24 -30.08
CA GLY A 303 -19.84 -32.75 -30.87
C GLY A 303 -20.28 -33.53 -32.09
N LYS A 304 -20.69 -32.80 -33.14
CA LYS A 304 -21.14 -33.39 -34.41
C LYS A 304 -19.97 -33.94 -35.22
N ASP A 305 -18.99 -33.10 -35.52
CA ASP A 305 -17.84 -33.44 -36.38
C ASP A 305 -16.61 -33.84 -35.55
N PHE A 306 -16.58 -33.46 -34.26
CA PHE A 306 -15.58 -33.83 -33.27
C PHE A 306 -16.29 -34.19 -31.94
N PRO A 307 -16.14 -35.40 -31.38
CA PRO A 307 -16.90 -35.82 -30.20
C PRO A 307 -16.53 -35.01 -28.96
N ASN A 308 -17.54 -34.54 -28.21
CA ASN A 308 -17.40 -33.71 -27.00
C ASN A 308 -16.50 -32.46 -27.18
N ALA A 309 -16.49 -31.86 -28.37
CA ALA A 309 -15.70 -30.67 -28.64
C ALA A 309 -16.27 -29.42 -27.96
N GLY A 310 -17.57 -29.42 -27.70
CA GLY A 310 -18.33 -28.34 -27.07
C GLY A 310 -18.88 -27.33 -28.07
N SER A 311 -19.83 -26.52 -27.61
CA SER A 311 -20.34 -25.36 -28.34
C SER A 311 -20.75 -24.23 -27.39
N VAL A 312 -20.88 -23.03 -27.97
CA VAL A 312 -21.55 -21.89 -27.35
C VAL A 312 -22.52 -21.32 -28.38
N ARG A 313 -23.77 -21.07 -27.97
CA ARG A 313 -24.83 -20.51 -28.81
C ARG A 313 -25.37 -19.25 -28.15
N VAL A 314 -25.53 -18.17 -28.91
CA VAL A 314 -26.07 -16.88 -28.43
C VAL A 314 -27.45 -16.67 -29.04
N PHE A 315 -28.39 -16.25 -28.20
CA PHE A 315 -29.80 -16.10 -28.57
C PHE A 315 -30.26 -14.66 -28.34
N SER A 316 -30.97 -14.12 -29.34
CA SER A 316 -31.61 -12.80 -29.26
C SER A 316 -32.65 -12.77 -28.13
N GLY A 317 -32.63 -11.73 -27.30
CA GLY A 317 -33.49 -11.63 -26.14
C GLY A 317 -34.98 -11.54 -26.52
N ALA A 318 -35.28 -10.66 -27.48
CA ALA A 318 -36.64 -10.43 -27.99
C ALA A 318 -37.24 -11.64 -28.72
N SER A 319 -36.47 -12.26 -29.61
CA SER A 319 -36.96 -13.31 -30.51
C SER A 319 -36.79 -14.71 -29.93
N GLY A 320 -35.68 -14.97 -29.23
CA GLY A 320 -35.21 -16.31 -28.86
C GLY A 320 -34.55 -17.07 -30.02
N GLU A 321 -34.30 -16.43 -31.16
CA GLU A 321 -33.60 -17.03 -32.29
C GLU A 321 -32.07 -17.05 -32.04
N GLU A 322 -31.40 -18.05 -32.62
CA GLU A 322 -29.95 -18.21 -32.50
C GLU A 322 -29.23 -17.25 -33.47
N ILE A 323 -28.49 -16.29 -32.92
CA ILE A 323 -27.78 -15.27 -33.70
C ILE A 323 -26.29 -15.62 -33.95
N VAL A 324 -25.66 -16.35 -33.03
CA VAL A 324 -24.24 -16.76 -33.13
C VAL A 324 -24.08 -18.20 -32.64
N ALA A 325 -23.35 -19.02 -33.39
CA ALA A 325 -23.01 -20.40 -33.01
C ALA A 325 -21.49 -20.65 -33.13
N LEU A 326 -20.84 -20.90 -32.00
CA LEU A 326 -19.41 -21.19 -31.89
C LEU A 326 -19.21 -22.68 -31.60
N HIS A 327 -18.55 -23.40 -32.51
CA HIS A 327 -18.33 -24.84 -32.39
C HIS A 327 -16.86 -25.18 -32.08
N GLY A 328 -16.66 -26.10 -31.14
CA GLY A 328 -15.35 -26.66 -30.80
C GLY A 328 -14.77 -27.45 -31.97
N LYS A 329 -13.48 -27.23 -32.24
CA LYS A 329 -12.76 -27.81 -33.41
C LYS A 329 -11.76 -28.91 -33.02
N VAL A 330 -11.86 -29.42 -31.79
CA VAL A 330 -10.99 -30.47 -31.22
C VAL A 330 -11.83 -31.41 -30.36
N ALA A 331 -11.71 -32.71 -30.58
CA ALA A 331 -12.40 -33.73 -29.79
C ALA A 331 -12.04 -33.62 -28.30
N HIS A 332 -13.03 -33.78 -27.42
CA HIS A 332 -12.90 -33.57 -25.97
C HIS A 332 -12.42 -32.18 -25.55
N GLY A 333 -12.57 -31.15 -26.41
CA GLY A 333 -12.19 -29.77 -26.09
C GLY A 333 -13.01 -29.15 -24.94
N PHE A 334 -14.28 -29.55 -24.80
CA PHE A 334 -15.24 -29.00 -23.84
C PHE A 334 -15.45 -27.47 -23.94
N LEU A 335 -15.45 -26.92 -25.16
CA LEU A 335 -15.78 -25.50 -25.41
C LEU A 335 -17.15 -25.15 -24.79
N GLY A 336 -17.20 -24.07 -24.03
CA GLY A 336 -18.41 -23.64 -23.34
C GLY A 336 -18.67 -24.35 -22.00
N GLN A 337 -17.69 -25.07 -21.43
CA GLN A 337 -17.79 -25.55 -20.04
C GLN A 337 -17.95 -24.38 -19.06
N SER A 338 -17.33 -23.24 -19.34
CA SER A 338 -17.47 -22.01 -18.56
C SER A 338 -17.56 -20.80 -19.51
N LEU A 339 -18.34 -19.80 -19.11
CA LEU A 339 -18.61 -18.56 -19.84
C LEU A 339 -18.58 -17.39 -18.86
N ALA A 340 -18.15 -16.22 -19.33
CA ALA A 340 -18.40 -14.96 -18.63
C ALA A 340 -18.45 -13.77 -19.61
N GLY A 341 -19.43 -12.89 -19.39
CA GLY A 341 -19.61 -11.63 -20.10
C GLY A 341 -20.73 -10.81 -19.43
N PRO A 342 -21.13 -9.66 -20.01
CA PRO A 342 -20.46 -9.01 -21.14
C PRO A 342 -19.04 -8.54 -20.80
N LEU A 343 -18.19 -8.44 -21.82
CA LEU A 343 -16.89 -7.76 -21.80
C LEU A 343 -16.85 -6.82 -23.00
N ASP A 344 -16.21 -5.65 -22.86
CA ASP A 344 -15.78 -4.86 -24.03
C ASP A 344 -14.25 -4.91 -24.07
N TRP A 345 -13.71 -5.90 -24.79
CA TRP A 345 -12.27 -6.16 -24.86
C TRP A 345 -11.63 -5.47 -26.06
N ASN A 346 -12.35 -5.40 -27.20
CA ASN A 346 -11.88 -4.70 -28.40
C ASN A 346 -12.13 -3.17 -28.36
N ARG A 347 -13.05 -2.67 -27.51
CA ARG A 347 -13.53 -1.27 -27.44
C ARG A 347 -14.33 -0.83 -28.66
N ASP A 348 -15.13 -1.73 -29.22
CA ASP A 348 -16.15 -1.43 -30.24
C ASP A 348 -17.50 -1.01 -29.63
N GLY A 349 -17.68 -1.19 -28.31
CA GLY A 349 -18.89 -0.83 -27.56
C GLY A 349 -19.96 -1.92 -27.51
N ARG A 350 -19.64 -3.16 -27.89
CA ARG A 350 -20.53 -4.34 -27.86
C ARG A 350 -20.00 -5.43 -26.92
N GLY A 351 -20.78 -6.48 -26.71
CA GLY A 351 -20.43 -7.60 -25.84
C GLY A 351 -19.54 -8.65 -26.52
N ASP A 352 -18.26 -8.66 -26.15
CA ASP A 352 -17.35 -9.80 -26.27
C ASP A 352 -17.63 -10.84 -25.16
N LEU A 353 -17.22 -12.10 -25.40
CA LEU A 353 -17.47 -13.23 -24.49
C LEU A 353 -16.18 -14.01 -24.18
N LEU A 354 -15.93 -14.25 -22.88
CA LEU A 354 -14.84 -15.09 -22.38
C LEU A 354 -15.32 -16.55 -22.25
N ILE A 355 -14.63 -17.47 -22.93
CA ILE A 355 -15.04 -18.87 -23.10
C ILE A 355 -13.94 -19.82 -22.64
N GLY A 356 -14.28 -20.78 -21.77
CA GLY A 356 -13.41 -21.90 -21.38
C GLY A 356 -13.58 -23.14 -22.25
N ALA A 357 -12.46 -23.78 -22.60
CA ALA A 357 -12.36 -25.08 -23.28
C ALA A 357 -11.32 -25.99 -22.57
N PRO A 358 -11.58 -26.43 -21.33
CA PRO A 358 -10.57 -26.98 -20.43
C PRO A 358 -10.18 -28.45 -20.67
N GLY A 359 -10.72 -29.12 -21.69
CA GLY A 359 -10.25 -30.44 -22.13
C GLY A 359 -9.32 -30.36 -23.35
N GLN A 360 -9.22 -29.20 -23.99
CA GLN A 360 -8.47 -29.07 -25.23
C GLN A 360 -6.97 -29.36 -25.02
N SER A 361 -6.45 -30.30 -25.81
CA SER A 361 -5.09 -30.81 -25.67
C SER A 361 -4.09 -30.09 -26.55
N GLY A 362 -2.97 -29.66 -25.96
CA GLY A 362 -1.78 -29.20 -26.69
C GLY A 362 -0.71 -30.29 -26.69
N SER A 363 -0.06 -30.52 -27.84
CA SER A 363 1.05 -31.49 -28.01
C SER A 363 0.83 -32.90 -27.41
N GLY A 364 -0.42 -33.37 -27.38
CA GLY A 364 -0.79 -34.69 -26.85
C GLY A 364 -1.01 -34.75 -25.33
N LYS A 365 -1.22 -33.61 -24.66
CA LYS A 365 -1.55 -33.51 -23.23
C LYS A 365 -2.75 -32.59 -23.02
N GLU A 366 -3.63 -32.93 -22.09
CA GLU A 366 -4.66 -32.01 -21.60
C GLU A 366 -3.97 -30.81 -20.93
N LEU A 367 -4.22 -29.62 -21.50
CA LEU A 367 -3.74 -28.32 -21.03
C LEU A 367 -4.91 -27.35 -20.78
N GLY A 368 -6.00 -27.50 -21.55
CA GLY A 368 -7.11 -26.57 -21.59
C GLY A 368 -6.78 -25.30 -22.38
N ARG A 369 -7.83 -24.53 -22.68
CA ARG A 369 -7.78 -23.29 -23.46
C ARG A 369 -8.80 -22.29 -22.94
N VAL A 370 -8.47 -21.01 -23.07
CA VAL A 370 -9.40 -19.89 -22.87
C VAL A 370 -9.36 -19.00 -24.11
N GLN A 371 -10.51 -18.51 -24.54
CA GLN A 371 -10.67 -17.62 -25.69
C GLN A 371 -11.53 -16.42 -25.29
N ILE A 372 -11.24 -15.25 -25.88
CA ILE A 372 -12.19 -14.14 -25.97
C ILE A 372 -12.63 -14.06 -27.42
N VAL A 373 -13.94 -14.03 -27.63
CA VAL A 373 -14.57 -13.99 -28.95
C VAL A 373 -15.49 -12.78 -29.02
N SER A 374 -15.38 -11.98 -30.08
CA SER A 374 -16.34 -10.92 -30.32
C SER A 374 -17.62 -11.49 -30.89
N LEU A 375 -18.76 -11.15 -30.28
CA LEU A 375 -20.06 -11.64 -30.74
C LEU A 375 -20.60 -10.83 -31.92
N THR A 376 -19.99 -9.68 -32.24
CA THR A 376 -20.27 -8.85 -33.42
C THR A 376 -19.98 -9.57 -34.74
N ASP A 377 -18.90 -10.35 -34.81
CA ASP A 377 -18.43 -11.00 -36.05
C ASP A 377 -17.88 -12.44 -35.88
N GLY A 378 -17.83 -12.95 -34.64
CA GLY A 378 -17.31 -14.28 -34.32
C GLY A 378 -15.79 -14.40 -34.33
N GLN A 379 -15.03 -13.31 -34.43
CA GLN A 379 -13.56 -13.36 -34.39
C GLN A 379 -13.04 -13.67 -32.98
N ILE A 380 -12.06 -14.57 -32.91
CA ILE A 380 -11.29 -14.81 -31.68
C ILE A 380 -10.33 -13.64 -31.51
N LEU A 381 -10.68 -12.70 -30.63
CA LEU A 381 -9.88 -11.53 -30.31
C LEU A 381 -8.58 -11.90 -29.57
N GLN A 382 -8.64 -12.93 -28.72
CA GLN A 382 -7.49 -13.40 -27.95
C GLN A 382 -7.64 -14.87 -27.55
N GLU A 383 -6.51 -15.59 -27.45
CA GLU A 383 -6.47 -16.99 -27.03
C GLU A 383 -5.30 -17.27 -26.07
N TRP A 384 -5.54 -18.13 -25.07
CA TRP A 384 -4.54 -18.69 -24.17
C TRP A 384 -4.68 -20.21 -24.10
N ILE A 385 -3.55 -20.90 -23.93
CA ILE A 385 -3.46 -22.35 -23.73
C ILE A 385 -2.82 -22.57 -22.36
N GLY A 386 -3.33 -23.53 -21.59
CA GLY A 386 -2.86 -23.79 -20.22
C GLY A 386 -1.43 -24.34 -20.15
N SER A 387 -0.81 -24.25 -18.97
CA SER A 387 0.60 -24.56 -18.79
C SER A 387 0.84 -25.74 -17.85
N GLY A 388 1.27 -26.88 -18.42
CA GLY A 388 1.67 -28.09 -17.66
C GLY A 388 0.69 -29.27 -17.84
N SER A 389 1.21 -30.50 -17.71
CA SER A 389 0.41 -31.73 -17.89
C SER A 389 -0.73 -31.85 -16.88
N GLY A 390 -1.97 -31.98 -17.36
CA GLY A 390 -3.16 -32.04 -16.50
C GLY A 390 -3.64 -30.66 -16.05
N ALA A 391 -3.13 -29.57 -16.64
CA ALA A 391 -3.76 -28.28 -16.53
C ALA A 391 -5.14 -28.32 -17.24
N ARG A 392 -6.12 -27.66 -16.64
CA ARG A 392 -7.49 -27.55 -17.18
C ARG A 392 -7.87 -26.08 -17.32
N ALA A 393 -7.10 -25.34 -18.11
CA ALA A 393 -7.31 -23.91 -18.28
C ALA A 393 -8.70 -23.59 -18.85
N GLY A 394 -9.45 -22.72 -18.18
CA GLY A 394 -10.85 -22.44 -18.49
C GLY A 394 -11.85 -23.36 -17.77
N ALA A 395 -11.44 -24.06 -16.69
CA ALA A 395 -12.37 -24.82 -15.86
C ALA A 395 -13.41 -23.91 -15.18
N ALA A 396 -12.98 -22.70 -14.80
CA ALA A 396 -13.80 -21.55 -14.45
C ALA A 396 -13.19 -20.28 -15.10
N VAL A 397 -14.03 -19.30 -15.41
CA VAL A 397 -13.65 -17.98 -15.95
C VAL A 397 -14.47 -16.89 -15.26
N ALA A 398 -13.97 -15.65 -15.23
CA ALA A 398 -14.72 -14.49 -14.78
C ALA A 398 -14.37 -13.23 -15.60
N ALA A 399 -15.40 -12.55 -16.07
CA ALA A 399 -15.33 -11.23 -16.67
C ALA A 399 -15.25 -10.15 -15.58
N GLY A 400 -14.42 -9.13 -15.79
CA GLY A 400 -14.31 -7.95 -14.94
C GLY A 400 -14.33 -6.67 -15.77
N GLY A 401 -14.69 -5.55 -15.13
CA GLY A 401 -14.78 -4.24 -15.77
C GLY A 401 -13.48 -3.78 -16.45
N ASP A 402 -13.59 -2.80 -17.35
CA ASP A 402 -12.50 -2.25 -18.17
C ASP A 402 -11.77 -3.28 -19.06
N GLY A 403 -12.43 -4.38 -19.41
CA GLY A 403 -11.87 -5.45 -20.25
C GLY A 403 -10.84 -6.31 -19.50
N ALA A 404 -11.19 -6.78 -18.29
CA ALA A 404 -10.37 -7.69 -17.50
C ALA A 404 -10.90 -9.13 -17.57
N ALA A 405 -10.00 -10.11 -17.77
CA ALA A 405 -10.35 -11.52 -17.86
C ALA A 405 -9.52 -12.34 -16.85
N ALA A 406 -10.18 -13.21 -16.09
CA ALA A 406 -9.52 -14.14 -15.16
C ALA A 406 -10.00 -15.58 -15.43
N TRP A 407 -9.10 -16.57 -15.28
CA TRP A 407 -9.44 -17.99 -15.44
C TRP A 407 -8.66 -18.94 -14.54
N GLY A 408 -9.29 -20.04 -14.19
CA GLY A 408 -8.71 -21.14 -13.43
C GLY A 408 -8.06 -22.22 -14.29
N GLU A 409 -6.97 -22.78 -13.78
CA GLU A 409 -6.22 -23.93 -14.30
C GLU A 409 -6.04 -24.96 -13.14
N PRO A 410 -7.13 -25.57 -12.62
CA PRO A 410 -7.05 -26.45 -11.46
C PRO A 410 -6.42 -27.81 -11.83
N GLY A 411 -5.27 -28.11 -11.22
CA GLY A 411 -4.54 -29.36 -11.43
C GLY A 411 -5.19 -30.55 -10.71
N TYR A 412 -6.07 -31.26 -11.41
CA TYR A 412 -6.80 -32.43 -10.92
C TYR A 412 -6.11 -33.76 -11.26
N GLY A 413 -6.39 -34.79 -10.44
CA GLY A 413 -6.35 -36.20 -10.86
C GLY A 413 -5.00 -36.93 -10.89
N ASP A 414 -3.88 -36.23 -11.11
CA ASP A 414 -2.55 -36.86 -11.16
C ASP A 414 -1.66 -36.44 -9.97
N ARG A 415 -0.93 -37.41 -9.38
CA ARG A 415 0.12 -37.14 -8.37
C ARG A 415 1.29 -36.34 -8.95
N HIS A 416 1.44 -36.31 -10.27
CA HIS A 416 2.41 -35.48 -10.99
C HIS A 416 1.87 -34.11 -11.39
N ALA A 417 0.58 -33.81 -11.18
CA ALA A 417 -0.01 -32.51 -11.49
C ALA A 417 0.72 -31.33 -10.80
N GLY A 418 0.54 -30.14 -11.36
CA GLY A 418 1.07 -28.90 -10.82
C GLY A 418 0.34 -28.42 -9.56
N ARG A 419 0.78 -27.28 -9.04
CA ARG A 419 -0.06 -26.43 -8.19
C ARG A 419 -1.22 -25.91 -9.06
N GLY A 420 -2.43 -25.85 -8.50
CA GLY A 420 -3.55 -25.18 -9.17
C GLY A 420 -3.20 -23.71 -9.39
N LYS A 421 -3.68 -23.12 -10.49
CA LYS A 421 -3.26 -21.79 -10.94
C LYS A 421 -4.47 -20.97 -11.37
N VAL A 422 -4.41 -19.65 -11.14
CA VAL A 422 -5.33 -18.68 -11.73
C VAL A 422 -4.50 -17.67 -12.52
N SER A 423 -4.94 -17.38 -13.74
CA SER A 423 -4.28 -16.44 -14.65
C SER A 423 -5.20 -15.24 -14.90
N VAL A 424 -4.61 -14.05 -15.10
CA VAL A 424 -5.34 -12.80 -15.37
C VAL A 424 -4.73 -12.09 -16.57
N ALA A 425 -5.57 -11.57 -17.46
CA ALA A 425 -5.19 -10.75 -18.61
C ALA A 425 -6.10 -9.51 -18.74
N GLY A 426 -5.65 -8.54 -19.54
CA GLY A 426 -6.40 -7.31 -19.82
C GLY A 426 -6.48 -6.31 -18.67
N GLY A 427 -7.37 -5.33 -18.81
CA GLY A 427 -7.71 -4.30 -17.83
C GLY A 427 -6.53 -3.47 -17.31
N GLU A 428 -6.09 -2.43 -18.03
CA GLU A 428 -5.16 -1.43 -17.46
C GLU A 428 -5.89 -0.49 -16.47
N ILE A 429 -6.39 -1.07 -15.36
CA ILE A 429 -7.37 -0.49 -14.45
C ILE A 429 -6.99 0.95 -14.09
N LYS A 430 -7.96 1.85 -14.30
CA LYS A 430 -7.96 3.22 -13.82
C LYS A 430 -9.31 3.51 -13.16
N LYS A 431 -9.46 3.01 -11.93
CA LYS A 431 -10.50 3.44 -11.00
C LYS A 431 -11.93 3.27 -11.55
N ALA A 432 -12.33 2.01 -11.70
CA ALA A 432 -13.76 1.69 -11.59
C ALA A 432 -14.29 2.25 -10.25
N ALA A 433 -15.42 2.95 -10.28
CA ALA A 433 -16.25 3.09 -9.09
C ALA A 433 -16.97 1.76 -8.83
N GLY A 434 -17.67 1.65 -7.69
CA GLY A 434 -18.72 0.62 -7.54
C GLY A 434 -19.77 0.73 -8.66
N PRO A 435 -20.59 -0.31 -8.89
CA PRO A 435 -21.44 -0.44 -10.07
C PRO A 435 -22.35 0.78 -10.26
N ALA A 436 -21.98 1.65 -11.20
CA ALA A 436 -22.72 2.83 -11.57
C ALA A 436 -23.38 2.59 -12.92
N LEU A 437 -24.71 2.64 -12.94
CA LEU A 437 -25.54 2.50 -14.14
C LEU A 437 -25.04 3.43 -15.26
N ALA A 438 -25.02 2.91 -16.49
CA ALA A 438 -24.66 3.68 -17.66
C ALA A 438 -25.62 4.86 -17.83
N THR A 439 -25.13 6.08 -17.59
CA THR A 439 -25.85 7.32 -17.83
C THR A 439 -25.06 8.17 -18.82
N ASN A 440 -25.71 8.57 -19.90
CA ASN A 440 -25.07 9.16 -21.08
C ASN A 440 -24.24 10.40 -20.75
N SER A 441 -22.96 10.40 -21.13
CA SER A 441 -22.22 11.64 -21.38
C SER A 441 -21.28 11.50 -22.58
N THR A 442 -21.50 12.33 -23.58
CA THR A 442 -20.58 12.56 -24.71
C THR A 442 -19.39 13.40 -24.23
N GLU A 443 -18.15 13.06 -24.63
CA GLU A 443 -17.28 13.98 -25.41
C GLU A 443 -15.82 13.50 -25.64
N THR A 444 -15.32 13.82 -26.85
CA THR A 444 -13.91 14.04 -27.25
C THR A 444 -12.88 12.91 -27.28
N VAL A 445 -12.05 12.96 -28.34
CA VAL A 445 -10.86 12.12 -28.58
C VAL A 445 -9.60 12.89 -28.18
N GLU A 446 -8.68 12.25 -27.44
CA GLU A 446 -7.34 12.81 -27.18
C GLU A 446 -6.25 12.21 -28.10
N THR A 447 -5.26 13.03 -28.46
CA THR A 447 -4.23 12.71 -29.47
C THR A 447 -2.87 12.28 -28.85
N PRO A 448 -1.94 11.70 -29.62
CA PRO A 448 -0.77 10.97 -29.08
C PRO A 448 0.32 11.80 -28.36
N THR A 449 0.17 13.11 -28.19
CA THR A 449 1.27 14.04 -27.82
C THR A 449 1.69 14.02 -26.34
N LYS A 450 1.18 13.08 -25.53
CA LYS A 450 1.35 13.06 -24.07
C LYS A 450 2.31 11.98 -23.51
N ASN A 451 3.10 11.29 -24.33
CA ASN A 451 4.01 10.22 -23.88
C ASN A 451 5.52 10.58 -24.03
N PRO A 452 6.22 10.90 -22.92
CA PRO A 452 7.65 11.27 -22.96
C PRO A 452 8.59 10.16 -23.48
N THR A 453 8.22 8.88 -23.32
CA THR A 453 9.06 7.73 -23.74
C THR A 453 9.20 7.65 -25.26
N PHE A 454 8.12 8.00 -25.99
CA PHE A 454 8.16 8.04 -27.46
C PHE A 454 9.03 9.20 -27.96
N TRP A 455 8.87 10.39 -27.36
CA TRP A 455 9.66 11.58 -27.68
C TRP A 455 11.16 11.39 -27.44
N LEU A 456 11.56 10.85 -26.28
CA LEU A 456 12.98 10.60 -25.98
C LEU A 456 13.63 9.59 -26.95
N LYS A 457 12.91 8.55 -27.39
CA LYS A 457 13.43 7.61 -28.41
C LYS A 457 13.59 8.27 -29.79
N SER A 458 12.69 9.17 -30.20
CA SER A 458 12.87 9.98 -31.42
C SER A 458 14.11 10.88 -31.33
N LEU A 459 14.20 11.67 -30.24
CA LEU A 459 15.33 12.58 -30.03
C LEU A 459 16.68 11.84 -29.99
N ALA A 460 16.72 10.61 -29.46
CA ALA A 460 17.94 9.80 -29.48
C ALA A 460 18.37 9.40 -30.89
N GLN A 461 17.43 8.98 -31.74
CA GLN A 461 17.68 8.64 -33.14
C GLN A 461 18.12 9.86 -33.95
N GLU A 462 17.48 11.01 -33.75
CA GLU A 462 17.84 12.29 -34.39
C GLU A 462 19.25 12.80 -34.01
N ARG A 463 19.82 12.32 -32.90
CA ARG A 463 21.10 12.78 -32.34
C ARG A 463 22.24 11.77 -32.44
N ASP A 464 22.01 10.61 -33.06
CA ASP A 464 22.91 9.44 -33.03
C ASP A 464 23.35 9.07 -31.60
N TRP A 465 22.41 9.18 -30.65
CA TRP A 465 22.66 8.82 -29.25
C TRP A 465 22.41 7.35 -29.01
N ARG A 466 23.30 6.74 -28.24
CA ARG A 466 23.27 5.30 -28.00
C ARG A 466 22.30 4.99 -26.87
N THR A 467 21.30 4.17 -27.18
CA THR A 467 20.27 3.71 -26.25
C THR A 467 20.60 2.30 -25.74
N VAL A 468 20.64 2.11 -24.43
CA VAL A 468 20.64 0.79 -23.80
C VAL A 468 19.51 0.73 -22.80
N GLU A 469 18.73 -0.36 -22.84
CA GLU A 469 17.56 -0.55 -21.98
C GLU A 469 17.81 -1.74 -21.04
N ASP A 470 17.13 -1.78 -19.90
CA ASP A 470 17.07 -3.02 -19.12
C ASP A 470 16.26 -4.09 -19.88
N VAL A 471 16.62 -5.36 -19.70
CA VAL A 471 15.90 -6.47 -20.37
C VAL A 471 14.45 -6.63 -19.91
N HIS A 472 14.08 -6.00 -18.79
CA HIS A 472 12.70 -5.90 -18.28
C HIS A 472 12.06 -4.52 -18.53
N GLY A 473 12.66 -3.67 -19.38
CA GLY A 473 12.11 -2.35 -19.75
C GLY A 473 12.03 -1.32 -18.63
N ARG A 474 12.72 -1.54 -17.49
CA ARG A 474 12.59 -0.71 -16.27
C ARG A 474 13.26 0.65 -16.37
N TRP A 475 14.35 0.75 -17.12
CA TRP A 475 15.06 2.00 -17.41
C TRP A 475 15.59 2.02 -18.84
N ILE A 476 15.80 3.23 -19.35
CA ILE A 476 16.39 3.50 -20.67
C ILE A 476 17.53 4.51 -20.46
N LEU A 477 18.75 4.09 -20.78
CA LEU A 477 19.96 4.90 -20.74
C LEU A 477 20.25 5.46 -22.14
N PHE A 478 20.20 6.78 -22.26
CA PHE A 478 20.59 7.53 -23.44
C PHE A 478 22.00 8.11 -23.21
N SER A 479 22.95 7.76 -24.06
CA SER A 479 24.36 8.19 -23.92
C SER A 479 24.87 8.93 -25.15
N SER A 480 25.57 10.05 -24.93
CA SER A 480 26.34 10.75 -25.95
C SER A 480 27.81 10.26 -26.03
N MET A 481 28.11 9.05 -25.54
CA MET A 481 29.48 8.51 -25.43
C MET A 481 29.64 7.09 -26.00
N ASP A 482 30.90 6.68 -26.11
CA ASP A 482 31.38 5.40 -26.65
C ASP A 482 30.67 4.16 -26.05
N THR A 483 30.52 3.17 -26.94
CA THR A 483 30.26 1.74 -26.69
C THR A 483 30.84 1.20 -25.39
N GLU A 484 32.11 1.48 -25.11
CA GLU A 484 32.80 0.90 -23.95
C GLU A 484 32.21 1.45 -22.64
N LYS A 485 32.13 2.79 -22.51
CA LYS A 485 31.60 3.46 -21.30
C LYS A 485 30.10 3.26 -21.11
N ILE A 486 29.29 3.24 -22.19
CA ILE A 486 27.85 2.90 -22.06
C ILE A 486 27.68 1.42 -21.68
N GLY A 487 28.56 0.53 -22.16
CA GLY A 487 28.61 -0.87 -21.76
C GLY A 487 28.89 -1.05 -20.26
N GLU A 488 29.94 -0.39 -19.74
CA GLU A 488 30.29 -0.39 -18.31
C GLU A 488 29.15 0.16 -17.44
N ALA A 489 28.61 1.34 -17.79
CA ALA A 489 27.52 1.97 -17.04
C ALA A 489 26.24 1.09 -17.03
N ALA A 490 25.87 0.53 -18.19
CA ALA A 490 24.72 -0.37 -18.28
C ALA A 490 24.94 -1.72 -17.57
N ALA A 491 26.18 -2.23 -17.52
CA ALA A 491 26.52 -3.41 -16.74
C ALA A 491 26.41 -3.14 -15.23
N GLN A 492 26.91 -2.00 -14.75
CA GLN A 492 26.79 -1.60 -13.34
C GLN A 492 25.33 -1.35 -12.96
N LEU A 493 24.52 -0.70 -13.80
CA LEU A 493 23.08 -0.54 -13.56
C LEU A 493 22.36 -1.90 -13.53
N ARG A 494 22.62 -2.83 -14.46
CA ARG A 494 22.02 -4.17 -14.42
C ARG A 494 22.40 -4.93 -13.15
N HIS A 495 23.67 -4.90 -12.74
CA HIS A 495 24.15 -5.53 -11.51
C HIS A 495 23.53 -4.90 -10.24
N LEU A 496 23.42 -3.57 -10.22
CA LEU A 496 22.74 -2.80 -9.18
C LEU A 496 21.28 -3.21 -9.05
N PHE A 497 20.49 -3.11 -10.12
CA PHE A 497 19.06 -3.43 -10.05
C PHE A 497 18.85 -4.90 -9.67
N ALA A 498 19.62 -5.84 -10.24
CA ALA A 498 19.56 -7.25 -9.85
C ALA A 498 19.87 -7.48 -8.35
N ARG A 499 20.81 -6.72 -7.75
CA ARG A 499 21.05 -6.79 -6.30
C ARG A 499 20.00 -6.06 -5.47
N LEU A 500 19.45 -4.93 -5.92
CA LEU A 500 18.31 -4.29 -5.24
C LEU A 500 17.10 -5.22 -5.22
N ASP A 501 16.81 -5.90 -6.33
CA ASP A 501 15.70 -6.86 -6.38
C ASP A 501 16.00 -8.08 -5.48
N ALA A 502 17.23 -8.61 -5.48
CA ALA A 502 17.61 -9.73 -4.61
C ALA A 502 17.60 -9.38 -3.11
N SER A 503 18.20 -8.25 -2.72
CA SER A 503 18.24 -7.76 -1.33
C SER A 503 16.87 -7.34 -0.80
N LEU A 504 15.96 -6.90 -1.68
CA LEU A 504 14.58 -6.57 -1.33
C LEU A 504 13.59 -7.73 -1.59
N GLY A 505 14.09 -8.97 -1.72
CA GLY A 505 13.29 -10.20 -1.61
C GLY A 505 12.66 -10.74 -2.89
N GLY A 506 13.04 -10.24 -4.07
CA GLY A 506 12.68 -10.79 -5.37
C GLY A 506 11.22 -10.64 -5.79
N ALA A 507 10.39 -9.93 -5.02
CA ALA A 507 9.02 -9.62 -5.40
C ALA A 507 9.00 -8.59 -6.56
N GLU A 508 8.17 -8.81 -7.59
CA GLU A 508 8.03 -7.84 -8.67
C GLU A 508 7.33 -6.56 -8.16
N PHE A 509 8.00 -5.40 -8.30
CA PHE A 509 7.63 -4.14 -7.64
C PHE A 509 6.46 -3.40 -8.33
N GLY A 510 5.31 -4.06 -8.42
CA GLY A 510 4.14 -3.67 -9.23
C GLY A 510 3.23 -2.54 -8.72
N ASN A 511 3.67 -1.64 -7.82
CA ASN A 511 2.79 -0.56 -7.29
C ASN A 511 3.46 0.82 -7.16
N SER A 512 4.45 1.12 -8.01
CA SER A 512 5.08 2.45 -8.05
C SER A 512 4.18 3.46 -8.79
N LYS A 513 3.94 4.65 -8.22
CA LYS A 513 2.96 5.64 -8.73
C LYS A 513 3.34 6.40 -10.01
N ALA A 514 4.36 5.95 -10.76
CA ALA A 514 4.74 6.55 -12.04
C ALA A 514 4.80 5.50 -13.16
N ARG A 515 3.80 5.55 -14.06
CA ARG A 515 3.55 4.56 -15.12
C ARG A 515 4.51 4.71 -16.31
N GLY A 516 5.79 4.38 -16.14
CA GLY A 516 6.77 4.35 -17.24
C GLY A 516 8.17 3.85 -16.85
N PRO A 517 9.09 3.72 -17.83
CA PRO A 517 10.50 3.45 -17.59
C PRO A 517 11.20 4.68 -16.99
N LEU A 518 12.22 4.45 -16.17
CA LEU A 518 13.11 5.51 -15.70
C LEU A 518 14.05 5.96 -16.84
N HIS A 519 13.97 7.22 -17.23
CA HIS A 519 14.85 7.77 -18.27
C HIS A 519 16.15 8.29 -17.65
N LEU A 520 17.28 7.79 -18.13
CA LEU A 520 18.61 8.16 -17.67
C LEU A 520 19.38 8.79 -18.83
N LEU A 521 19.73 10.07 -18.72
CA LEU A 521 20.56 10.77 -19.71
C LEU A 521 22.01 10.84 -19.22
N TYR A 522 22.98 10.43 -20.04
CA TYR A 522 24.40 10.47 -19.71
C TYR A 522 25.20 11.21 -20.80
N VAL A 523 25.73 12.38 -20.47
CA VAL A 523 26.11 13.39 -21.47
C VAL A 523 27.53 13.91 -21.26
N ASP A 524 28.33 13.94 -22.33
CA ASP A 524 29.77 14.24 -22.30
C ASP A 524 30.10 15.75 -22.20
N ASN A 525 29.20 16.61 -22.69
CA ASN A 525 29.46 18.05 -22.78
C ASN A 525 28.22 18.92 -22.48
N ARG A 526 28.44 20.23 -22.28
CA ARG A 526 27.38 21.19 -21.91
C ARG A 526 26.45 21.60 -23.05
N LYS A 527 26.86 21.44 -24.32
CA LYS A 527 26.05 21.83 -25.49
C LYS A 527 24.85 20.91 -25.62
N ASP A 528 25.10 19.62 -25.50
CA ASP A 528 24.10 18.56 -25.66
C ASP A 528 23.05 18.60 -24.53
N VAL A 529 23.49 18.75 -23.27
CA VAL A 529 22.58 18.98 -22.12
C VAL A 529 21.65 20.17 -22.36
N ARG A 530 22.19 21.27 -22.91
CA ARG A 530 21.40 22.48 -23.17
C ARG A 530 20.34 22.24 -24.24
N VAL A 531 20.75 21.67 -25.38
CA VAL A 531 19.88 21.39 -26.53
C VAL A 531 18.71 20.48 -26.15
N THR A 532 18.93 19.41 -25.37
CA THR A 532 17.82 18.57 -24.88
C THR A 532 16.84 19.35 -24.01
N MET A 533 17.32 20.25 -23.14
CA MET A 533 16.45 21.07 -22.29
C MET A 533 15.67 22.13 -23.07
N ASP A 534 16.26 22.70 -24.14
CA ASP A 534 15.55 23.61 -25.04
C ASP A 534 14.41 22.86 -25.76
N THR A 535 14.69 21.74 -26.44
CA THR A 535 13.66 20.96 -27.16
C THR A 535 12.61 20.31 -26.24
N MET A 536 12.97 19.97 -25.00
CA MET A 536 11.98 19.48 -24.01
C MET A 536 11.02 20.59 -23.56
N ALA A 537 11.51 21.84 -23.44
CA ALA A 537 10.68 22.99 -23.09
C ALA A 537 9.71 23.38 -24.22
N GLU A 538 10.14 23.21 -25.49
CA GLU A 538 9.29 23.39 -26.67
C GLU A 538 8.20 22.31 -26.78
N THR A 539 8.55 21.05 -26.47
CA THR A 539 7.61 19.90 -26.60
C THR A 539 6.63 19.81 -25.42
N PHE A 540 7.07 20.13 -24.20
CA PHE A 540 6.27 20.02 -22.98
C PHE A 540 6.23 21.37 -22.23
N PRO A 541 5.33 22.29 -22.61
CA PRO A 541 5.33 23.67 -22.09
C PRO A 541 5.26 23.79 -20.57
N TYR A 542 4.61 22.85 -19.88
CA TYR A 542 4.51 22.79 -18.42
C TYR A 542 5.83 22.45 -17.71
N LEU A 543 6.88 22.03 -18.44
CA LEU A 543 8.22 21.78 -17.92
C LEU A 543 9.22 22.90 -18.27
N ALA A 544 8.81 23.91 -19.03
CA ALA A 544 9.72 24.93 -19.58
C ALA A 544 10.48 25.73 -18.50
N ASP A 545 9.84 26.05 -17.37
CA ASP A 545 10.49 26.81 -16.29
C ASP A 545 11.40 25.96 -15.39
N TRP A 546 11.17 24.64 -15.34
CA TRP A 546 12.13 23.69 -14.77
C TRP A 546 13.38 23.60 -15.67
N ALA A 547 13.20 23.44 -16.98
CA ALA A 547 14.30 23.37 -17.94
C ALA A 547 15.19 24.64 -17.91
N LYS A 548 14.59 25.83 -17.91
CA LYS A 548 15.30 27.12 -17.74
C LYS A 548 16.08 27.19 -16.43
N SER A 549 15.56 26.58 -15.37
CA SER A 549 16.21 26.55 -14.05
C SER A 549 17.42 25.61 -14.02
N VAL A 550 17.31 24.41 -14.62
CA VAL A 550 18.41 23.45 -14.75
C VAL A 550 19.56 24.00 -15.61
N GLN A 551 19.26 24.76 -16.67
CA GLN A 551 20.31 25.44 -17.46
C GLN A 551 21.11 26.49 -16.66
N LYS A 552 20.53 27.04 -15.58
CA LYS A 552 21.09 28.18 -14.83
C LYS A 552 21.95 27.77 -13.63
N PHE A 553 21.72 26.58 -13.06
CA PHE A 553 22.47 26.05 -11.92
C PHE A 553 23.25 24.79 -12.32
N ALA A 554 24.57 24.82 -12.18
CA ALA A 554 25.46 23.68 -12.51
C ALA A 554 25.40 22.50 -11.51
N ARG A 555 24.31 22.39 -10.73
CA ARG A 555 23.99 21.28 -9.82
C ARG A 555 22.48 21.03 -9.86
N ILE A 556 22.10 19.76 -9.99
CA ILE A 556 20.72 19.31 -10.21
C ILE A 556 19.94 19.34 -8.90
N ARG A 557 18.61 19.55 -8.98
CA ARG A 557 17.64 19.21 -7.93
C ARG A 557 16.38 18.62 -8.57
N HIS A 558 15.91 17.52 -8.02
CA HIS A 558 14.83 16.71 -8.59
C HIS A 558 13.47 17.41 -8.45
N TRP A 559 12.77 17.57 -9.58
CA TRP A 559 11.40 18.11 -9.65
C TRP A 559 10.47 17.26 -10.56
N ASN A 560 11.00 16.19 -11.15
CA ASN A 560 10.26 15.21 -11.95
C ASN A 560 10.79 13.79 -11.58
N PRO A 561 9.95 12.83 -11.17
CA PRO A 561 10.38 11.51 -10.71
C PRO A 561 10.79 10.53 -11.83
N MET A 562 10.81 10.95 -13.10
CA MET A 562 10.97 10.06 -14.26
C MET A 562 12.23 10.27 -15.11
N LEU A 563 13.06 11.28 -14.82
CA LEU A 563 14.22 11.65 -15.64
C LEU A 563 15.44 12.06 -14.80
N ALA A 564 16.56 11.37 -14.99
CA ALA A 564 17.89 11.77 -14.52
C ALA A 564 18.72 12.35 -15.67
N ILE A 565 19.64 13.28 -15.36
CA ILE A 565 20.66 13.77 -16.30
C ILE A 565 22.00 13.81 -15.57
N VAL A 566 22.93 12.93 -15.91
CA VAL A 566 24.30 12.93 -15.38
C VAL A 566 25.25 13.47 -16.44
N ARG A 567 26.06 14.46 -16.06
CA ARG A 567 27.05 15.08 -16.94
C ARG A 567 28.45 14.61 -16.59
N HIS A 568 29.19 14.11 -17.57
CA HIS A 568 30.63 13.90 -17.44
C HIS A 568 31.34 15.26 -17.38
N ASP A 569 32.19 15.48 -16.36
CA ASP A 569 33.06 16.66 -16.31
C ASP A 569 34.54 16.25 -16.38
N ARG A 570 35.09 16.35 -17.59
CA ARG A 570 36.50 16.03 -17.89
C ARG A 570 37.50 16.99 -17.22
N SER A 571 37.06 18.09 -16.60
CA SER A 571 37.95 19.08 -15.97
C SER A 571 38.33 18.77 -14.52
N THR A 572 37.56 17.92 -13.83
CA THR A 572 37.72 17.65 -12.39
C THR A 572 38.41 16.32 -12.13
N LYS A 573 39.66 16.35 -11.66
CA LYS A 573 40.47 15.16 -11.30
C LYS A 573 39.92 14.28 -10.16
N TYR A 574 38.86 14.70 -9.46
CA TYR A 574 38.46 14.17 -8.15
C TYR A 574 36.94 13.98 -7.95
N ILE A 575 36.15 13.88 -9.02
CA ILE A 575 34.77 13.39 -8.93
C ILE A 575 34.80 11.85 -9.08
N PRO A 576 34.02 11.07 -8.31
CA PRO A 576 33.93 9.62 -8.52
C PRO A 576 33.54 9.29 -9.97
N ARG A 577 33.98 8.12 -10.44
CA ARG A 577 33.53 7.43 -11.65
C ARG A 577 32.06 7.75 -11.95
N PRO A 578 31.70 8.49 -13.02
CA PRO A 578 30.33 9.01 -13.17
C PRO A 578 29.28 7.92 -13.38
N GLU A 579 29.68 6.71 -13.75
CA GLU A 579 28.86 5.51 -13.73
C GLU A 579 28.34 5.16 -12.30
N ILE A 580 29.13 5.46 -11.25
CA ILE A 580 28.69 5.42 -9.84
C ILE A 580 27.70 6.55 -9.55
N GLN A 581 27.89 7.74 -10.11
CA GLN A 581 26.96 8.86 -9.92
C GLN A 581 25.62 8.58 -10.62
N LEU A 582 25.64 7.92 -11.78
CA LEU A 582 24.46 7.42 -12.47
C LEU A 582 23.74 6.32 -11.67
N ALA A 583 24.49 5.41 -11.05
CA ALA A 583 23.95 4.42 -10.12
C ALA A 583 23.30 5.08 -8.88
N HIS A 584 23.94 6.10 -8.29
CA HIS A 584 23.43 6.87 -7.16
C HIS A 584 22.11 7.58 -7.52
N GLU A 585 22.07 8.32 -8.64
CA GLU A 585 20.86 9.00 -9.14
C GLU A 585 19.74 8.01 -9.51
N ALA A 586 20.09 6.84 -10.07
CA ALA A 586 19.13 5.77 -10.35
C ALA A 586 18.53 5.17 -9.06
N VAL A 587 19.31 5.05 -7.97
CA VAL A 587 18.77 4.68 -6.64
C VAL A 587 17.82 5.75 -6.12
N HIS A 588 18.18 7.04 -6.18
CA HIS A 588 17.31 8.12 -5.71
C HIS A 588 15.98 8.19 -6.47
N LEU A 589 16.01 8.05 -7.80
CA LEU A 589 14.80 8.10 -8.62
C LEU A 589 14.00 6.79 -8.55
N GLU A 590 14.62 5.60 -8.50
CA GLU A 590 13.87 4.35 -8.34
C GLU A 590 13.20 4.27 -6.97
N LEU A 591 13.87 4.69 -5.89
CA LEU A 591 13.26 4.75 -4.56
C LEU A 591 12.19 5.86 -4.50
N GLY A 592 12.44 7.01 -5.11
CA GLY A 592 11.44 8.08 -5.29
C GLY A 592 10.23 7.65 -6.13
N ARG A 593 10.40 6.70 -7.04
CA ARG A 593 9.34 6.09 -7.87
C ARG A 593 8.57 5.02 -7.10
N ARG A 594 9.27 4.05 -6.50
CA ARG A 594 8.72 2.92 -5.72
C ARG A 594 7.97 3.39 -4.46
N PHE A 595 8.46 4.42 -3.77
CA PHE A 595 7.96 4.83 -2.46
C PHE A 595 7.49 6.31 -2.38
N GLY A 596 7.53 7.04 -3.49
CA GLY A 596 7.13 8.44 -3.53
C GLY A 596 8.15 9.37 -2.83
N ARG A 597 7.65 10.42 -2.16
CA ARG A 597 8.51 11.47 -1.58
C ARG A 597 9.12 11.04 -0.25
N LEU A 598 10.12 10.15 -0.31
CA LEU A 598 10.90 9.69 0.84
C LEU A 598 11.65 10.84 1.55
N PRO A 599 11.90 10.73 2.87
CA PRO A 599 12.92 11.51 3.55
C PRO A 599 14.28 11.31 2.87
N ALA A 600 14.98 12.42 2.55
CA ALA A 600 16.17 12.40 1.69
C ALA A 600 17.29 11.43 2.16
N TRP A 601 17.41 11.22 3.48
CA TRP A 601 18.42 10.31 4.04
C TRP A 601 18.18 8.83 3.70
N ILE A 602 16.95 8.39 3.37
CA ILE A 602 16.68 6.99 3.04
C ILE A 602 17.24 6.63 1.65
N PRO A 603 16.93 7.36 0.56
CA PRO A 603 17.59 7.14 -0.72
C PRO A 603 19.10 7.35 -0.65
N GLU A 604 19.54 8.35 0.11
CA GLU A 604 20.96 8.69 0.21
C GLU A 604 21.76 7.59 0.94
N ALA A 605 21.28 7.04 2.05
CA ALA A 605 21.92 5.90 2.74
C ALA A 605 21.98 4.63 1.85
N LEU A 606 20.91 4.32 1.12
CA LEU A 606 20.88 3.18 0.20
C LEU A 606 21.83 3.38 -1.00
N SER A 607 21.93 4.61 -1.51
CA SER A 607 22.85 4.94 -2.60
C SER A 607 24.33 4.86 -2.18
N TYR A 608 24.67 5.19 -0.93
CA TYR A 608 26.00 4.98 -0.37
C TYR A 608 26.29 3.48 -0.15
N ALA A 609 25.34 2.69 0.35
CA ALA A 609 25.52 1.24 0.49
C ALA A 609 25.82 0.56 -0.86
N VAL A 610 25.06 0.93 -1.90
CA VAL A 610 25.27 0.51 -3.30
C VAL A 610 26.66 0.91 -3.80
N GLN A 611 27.11 2.11 -3.46
CA GLN A 611 28.43 2.63 -3.83
C GLN A 611 29.58 1.85 -3.19
N ASP A 612 29.43 1.40 -1.93
CA ASP A 612 30.39 0.48 -1.28
C ASP A 612 30.61 -0.77 -2.12
N GLU A 613 29.48 -1.34 -2.55
CA GLU A 613 29.38 -2.69 -3.08
C GLU A 613 29.70 -2.80 -4.57
N LEU A 614 29.69 -1.67 -5.30
CA LEU A 614 30.09 -1.57 -6.70
C LEU A 614 31.55 -1.10 -6.87
N ALA A 615 32.07 -0.29 -5.93
CA ALA A 615 33.39 0.34 -6.06
C ALA A 615 34.43 -0.15 -5.04
N GLY A 616 34.05 -1.04 -4.11
CA GLY A 616 34.92 -1.54 -3.05
C GLY A 616 35.21 -0.48 -1.96
N GLY A 617 34.26 0.42 -1.70
CA GLY A 617 34.36 1.51 -0.74
C GLY A 617 33.37 2.65 -1.02
N VAL A 618 32.68 3.16 0.01
CA VAL A 618 31.85 4.37 -0.12
C VAL A 618 32.73 5.60 -0.35
N TYR A 619 32.67 6.18 -1.55
CA TYR A 619 33.29 7.47 -1.87
C TYR A 619 32.29 8.61 -1.57
N GLY A 620 32.18 9.00 -0.30
CA GLY A 620 31.25 10.05 0.14
C GLY A 620 31.53 11.42 -0.48
N TYR A 621 30.50 12.27 -0.56
CA TYR A 621 30.55 13.63 -1.11
C TYR A 621 31.32 14.65 -0.22
N SER A 622 32.31 14.23 0.56
CA SER A 622 33.08 15.11 1.44
C SER A 622 34.19 15.85 0.69
N ASN A 623 34.48 17.10 1.09
CA ASN A 623 35.56 17.90 0.51
C ASN A 623 36.95 17.51 1.07
N HIS A 624 37.18 16.24 1.45
CA HIS A 624 38.42 15.77 2.07
C HIS A 624 39.13 14.69 1.23
N PRO A 625 40.49 14.68 1.18
CA PRO A 625 41.19 13.98 0.12
C PRO A 625 41.60 12.55 0.52
N GLY A 626 41.13 11.56 -0.26
CA GLY A 626 41.85 10.30 -0.44
C GLY A 626 41.71 9.21 0.63
N GLY A 627 40.81 9.36 1.61
CA GLY A 627 40.49 8.29 2.57
C GLY A 627 39.41 7.34 2.06
N LYS A 628 39.68 6.03 2.03
CA LYS A 628 38.61 5.04 2.24
C LYS A 628 38.10 5.19 3.68
N LEU A 629 36.83 4.84 3.92
CA LEU A 629 36.35 4.58 5.28
C LEU A 629 37.12 3.40 5.88
N SER A 630 37.30 3.39 7.20
CA SER A 630 38.11 2.38 7.87
C SER A 630 37.41 1.02 7.91
N GLU A 631 38.20 -0.05 7.77
CA GLU A 631 37.72 -1.43 7.71
C GLU A 631 36.81 -1.79 8.90
N ASP A 632 37.09 -1.25 10.09
CA ASP A 632 36.28 -1.44 11.30
C ASP A 632 34.85 -0.90 11.17
N TYR A 633 34.66 0.24 10.49
CA TYR A 633 33.34 0.82 10.27
C TYR A 633 32.55 0.01 9.23
N HIS A 634 33.23 -0.55 8.21
CA HIS A 634 32.62 -1.55 7.32
C HIS A 634 32.23 -2.82 8.10
N GLN A 635 33.06 -3.29 9.05
CA GLN A 635 32.74 -4.48 9.85
C GLN A 635 31.56 -4.26 10.79
N GLN A 636 31.48 -3.12 11.50
CA GLN A 636 30.32 -2.80 12.34
C GLN A 636 29.02 -2.71 11.51
N TRP A 637 29.07 -2.05 10.35
CA TRP A 637 27.89 -1.91 9.49
C TRP A 637 27.46 -3.25 8.87
N ARG A 638 28.43 -4.08 8.42
CA ARG A 638 28.16 -5.44 7.94
C ARG A 638 27.66 -6.37 9.04
N ALA A 639 28.11 -6.22 10.29
CA ALA A 639 27.63 -7.01 11.43
C ALA A 639 26.17 -6.67 11.77
N GLY A 640 25.80 -5.38 11.78
CA GLY A 640 24.41 -4.95 11.96
C GLY A 640 23.48 -5.48 10.86
N ALA A 641 23.91 -5.39 9.60
CA ALA A 641 23.17 -5.95 8.46
C ALA A 641 23.07 -7.48 8.51
N ALA A 642 24.17 -8.18 8.85
CA ALA A 642 24.19 -9.64 8.95
C ALA A 642 23.30 -10.16 10.10
N GLY A 643 23.21 -9.44 11.22
CA GLY A 643 22.29 -9.76 12.32
C GLY A 643 20.83 -9.72 11.91
N ALA A 644 20.43 -8.73 11.10
CA ALA A 644 19.09 -8.66 10.52
C ALA A 644 18.80 -9.80 9.53
N VAL A 645 19.81 -10.22 8.75
CA VAL A 645 19.68 -11.31 7.75
C VAL A 645 19.67 -12.71 8.40
N GLN A 646 20.44 -12.93 9.47
CA GLN A 646 20.49 -14.23 10.15
C GLN A 646 19.22 -14.57 10.96
N ALA A 647 18.39 -13.57 11.31
CA ALA A 647 17.16 -13.79 12.06
C ALA A 647 16.11 -14.62 11.29
N HIS A 648 16.03 -14.49 9.96
CA HIS A 648 14.99 -15.14 9.14
C HIS A 648 15.51 -15.71 7.81
N PRO A 649 16.16 -16.89 7.83
CA PRO A 649 16.66 -17.55 6.62
C PRO A 649 15.60 -18.35 5.84
N SER A 650 14.39 -17.81 5.61
CA SER A 650 13.48 -18.33 4.56
C SER A 650 12.22 -17.49 4.28
N SER A 651 11.90 -17.38 2.98
CA SER A 651 10.59 -17.00 2.39
C SER A 651 10.10 -15.54 2.55
N ALA A 652 9.75 -14.94 1.42
CA ALA A 652 9.17 -13.61 1.27
C ALA A 652 7.72 -13.46 1.79
N THR A 653 7.31 -14.28 2.77
CA THR A 653 5.91 -14.45 3.19
C THR A 653 5.49 -13.53 4.35
N ALA A 654 6.45 -12.89 5.03
CA ALA A 654 6.17 -11.95 6.14
C ALA A 654 5.45 -10.67 5.66
N PHE A 655 5.75 -10.23 4.43
CA PHE A 655 5.41 -8.91 3.87
C PHE A 655 3.90 -8.66 3.59
N THR A 656 2.98 -9.43 4.19
CA THR A 656 1.51 -9.26 4.04
C THR A 656 0.79 -9.25 5.37
N LYS A 657 1.01 -10.26 6.23
CA LYS A 657 0.35 -10.28 7.56
C LYS A 657 0.93 -9.24 8.51
N GLU A 658 2.16 -8.81 8.27
CA GLU A 658 2.72 -7.63 8.94
C GLU A 658 2.29 -6.30 8.31
N THR A 659 1.47 -6.25 7.24
CA THR A 659 0.96 -4.96 6.73
C THR A 659 -0.04 -4.33 7.72
N GLN A 660 -0.82 -5.12 8.46
CA GLN A 660 -1.62 -4.60 9.59
C GLN A 660 -0.79 -4.35 10.86
N ALA A 661 0.29 -5.10 11.10
CA ALA A 661 1.24 -4.78 12.17
C ALA A 661 1.95 -3.44 11.91
N PHE A 662 2.35 -3.21 10.65
CA PHE A 662 2.97 -2.00 10.13
C PHE A 662 2.00 -0.82 10.08
N GLN A 663 0.70 -1.03 9.87
CA GLN A 663 -0.31 0.02 10.09
C GLN A 663 -0.33 0.52 11.54
N GLN A 664 0.03 -0.31 12.54
CA GLN A 664 0.22 0.15 13.92
C GLN A 664 1.58 0.84 14.14
N ASP A 665 2.61 0.55 13.33
CA ASP A 665 3.94 1.19 13.36
C ASP A 665 4.00 2.47 12.51
N CYS A 666 3.02 2.68 11.62
CA CYS A 666 2.64 3.98 11.06
C CYS A 666 2.14 4.98 12.13
N ALA A 667 2.31 4.67 13.43
CA ALA A 667 2.41 5.60 14.54
C ALA A 667 3.32 6.83 14.27
N TYR A 668 4.20 6.81 13.27
CA TYR A 668 4.83 8.03 12.75
C TYR A 668 3.84 9.08 12.20
N LEU A 669 2.55 8.75 12.03
CA LEU A 669 1.46 9.73 11.93
C LEU A 669 1.36 10.65 13.17
N GLN A 670 1.91 10.29 14.33
CA GLN A 670 2.06 11.21 15.45
C GLN A 670 2.95 12.42 15.10
N PHE A 671 3.76 12.36 14.03
CA PHE A 671 4.40 13.56 13.48
C PHE A 671 3.53 14.33 12.47
N ALA A 672 2.47 13.74 11.91
CA ALA A 672 1.58 14.37 10.92
C ALA A 672 0.28 14.97 11.53
N ILE A 673 -0.30 14.34 12.56
CA ILE A 673 -1.61 14.71 13.13
C ILE A 673 -1.66 16.16 13.64
N GLY A 674 -0.52 16.73 14.07
CA GLY A 674 -0.44 18.14 14.47
C GLY A 674 -0.64 19.15 13.33
N HIS A 675 -0.52 18.74 12.07
CA HIS A 675 -0.62 19.62 10.90
C HIS A 675 -1.99 19.57 10.20
N TRP A 676 -2.86 18.62 10.57
CA TRP A 676 -4.13 18.37 9.87
C TRP A 676 -5.28 19.28 10.32
N TRP A 677 -5.21 19.81 11.55
CA TRP A 677 -6.30 20.61 12.14
C TRP A 677 -6.41 22.02 11.53
N MET A 678 -5.29 22.71 11.32
CA MET A 678 -5.30 24.10 10.84
C MET A 678 -5.74 24.28 9.38
N TRP A 679 -5.67 23.25 8.54
CA TRP A 679 -6.04 23.36 7.12
C TRP A 679 -7.53 23.12 6.85
N SER A 680 -8.30 22.64 7.84
CA SER A 680 -9.73 22.32 7.66
C SER A 680 -10.64 23.54 7.70
N GLU A 681 -10.30 24.61 8.42
CA GLU A 681 -11.13 25.81 8.56
C GLU A 681 -11.23 26.59 7.23
N THR A 682 -10.09 26.94 6.63
CA THR A 682 -10.02 27.84 5.47
C THR A 682 -10.73 27.28 4.23
N LEU A 683 -10.62 25.96 4.00
CA LEU A 683 -11.30 25.29 2.88
C LEU A 683 -12.80 25.09 3.14
N ARG A 684 -13.21 24.87 4.39
CA ARG A 684 -14.64 24.81 4.76
C ARG A 684 -15.32 26.15 4.62
N LEU A 685 -14.64 27.25 4.99
CA LEU A 685 -15.15 28.61 4.76
C LEU A 685 -15.34 28.90 3.25
N GLN A 686 -14.40 28.49 2.40
CA GLN A 686 -14.52 28.65 0.94
C GLN A 686 -15.61 27.77 0.32
N ALA A 687 -15.83 26.56 0.83
CA ALA A 687 -16.95 25.71 0.39
C ALA A 687 -18.29 26.31 0.80
N PHE A 688 -18.44 26.65 2.09
CA PHE A 688 -19.65 27.25 2.65
C PHE A 688 -20.05 28.55 1.95
N LEU A 689 -19.09 29.45 1.68
CA LEU A 689 -19.36 30.69 0.93
C LEU A 689 -19.75 30.43 -0.54
N LYS A 690 -19.24 29.36 -1.17
CA LYS A 690 -19.66 28.95 -2.52
C LYS A 690 -21.08 28.38 -2.55
N ASP A 691 -21.47 27.62 -1.54
CA ASP A 691 -22.81 27.02 -1.49
C ASP A 691 -23.87 28.04 -1.05
N LEU A 692 -23.55 28.94 -0.12
CA LEU A 692 -24.41 30.09 0.23
C LEU A 692 -24.67 31.01 -0.98
N ALA A 693 -23.67 31.18 -1.87
CA ALA A 693 -23.81 31.93 -3.11
C ALA A 693 -24.69 31.22 -4.18
N LYS A 694 -24.84 29.88 -4.11
CA LYS A 694 -25.81 29.15 -4.94
C LYS A 694 -27.24 29.29 -4.41
N GLU A 695 -27.41 29.31 -3.08
CA GLU A 695 -28.74 29.43 -2.45
C GLU A 695 -29.32 30.85 -2.56
N ARG A 696 -28.47 31.89 -2.68
CA ARG A 696 -28.91 33.29 -2.83
C ARG A 696 -28.14 34.05 -3.93
N PRO A 697 -28.40 33.73 -5.21
CA PRO A 697 -27.66 34.33 -6.34
C PRO A 697 -27.91 35.83 -6.57
N GLY A 698 -28.79 36.48 -5.79
CA GLY A 698 -29.06 37.93 -5.86
C GLY A 698 -28.26 38.81 -4.88
N ASP A 699 -27.74 38.25 -3.77
CA ASP A 699 -27.11 39.04 -2.70
C ASP A 699 -25.58 39.18 -2.85
N LEU A 700 -24.95 38.39 -3.73
CA LEU A 700 -23.49 38.26 -3.85
C LEU A 700 -23.01 38.26 -5.31
N ALA A 701 -22.92 39.45 -5.90
CA ALA A 701 -22.24 39.67 -7.17
C ALA A 701 -20.70 39.59 -7.00
N ILE A 702 -20.16 38.37 -7.00
CA ILE A 702 -18.72 38.12 -6.84
C ILE A 702 -18.03 38.14 -8.21
N GLU A 703 -17.54 39.33 -8.60
CA GLU A 703 -16.45 39.42 -9.58
C GLU A 703 -15.14 38.86 -8.98
N LYS A 704 -14.13 38.63 -9.84
CA LYS A 704 -12.91 37.90 -9.46
C LYS A 704 -12.10 38.63 -8.38
N GLU A 705 -11.51 37.82 -7.50
CA GLU A 705 -10.49 38.20 -6.51
C GLU A 705 -10.92 39.18 -5.40
N TRP A 706 -11.69 38.69 -4.42
CA TRP A 706 -11.69 39.29 -3.09
C TRP A 706 -11.73 38.26 -1.96
N ILE A 707 -10.93 38.51 -0.92
CA ILE A 707 -11.08 37.89 0.40
C ILE A 707 -11.54 39.03 1.32
N PRO A 708 -12.75 38.98 1.92
CA PRO A 708 -13.21 40.04 2.81
C PRO A 708 -12.33 40.11 4.06
N ASP A 709 -12.19 41.31 4.62
CA ASP A 709 -11.41 41.51 5.85
C ASP A 709 -12.03 40.77 7.06
N PRO A 710 -11.24 40.49 8.13
CA PRO A 710 -11.74 39.74 9.29
C PRO A 710 -12.98 40.33 9.97
N ALA A 711 -13.13 41.66 10.03
CA ALA A 711 -14.29 42.28 10.66
C ALA A 711 -15.56 42.21 9.78
N THR A 712 -15.40 42.07 8.46
CA THR A 712 -16.50 41.73 7.54
C THR A 712 -16.88 40.25 7.64
N GLN A 713 -15.92 39.34 7.83
CA GLN A 713 -16.19 37.92 8.08
C GLN A 713 -16.93 37.70 9.41
N GLU A 714 -16.46 38.34 10.49
CA GLU A 714 -17.06 38.28 11.83
C GLU A 714 -18.52 38.75 11.83
N LYS A 715 -18.81 39.87 11.15
CA LYS A 715 -20.19 40.39 10.97
C LYS A 715 -21.11 39.46 10.19
N LEU A 716 -20.59 38.66 9.25
CA LEU A 716 -21.39 37.68 8.51
C LEU A 716 -21.76 36.48 9.40
N LEU A 717 -20.82 35.99 10.21
CA LEU A 717 -21.05 34.91 11.17
C LEU A 717 -22.05 35.34 12.26
N ASP A 718 -21.87 36.53 12.82
CA ASP A 718 -22.80 37.16 13.78
C ASP A 718 -24.23 37.30 13.23
N ARG A 719 -24.37 37.57 11.93
CA ARG A 719 -25.67 37.72 11.26
C ARG A 719 -26.38 36.39 10.98
N HIS A 720 -25.66 35.27 11.02
CA HIS A 720 -26.19 33.94 10.72
C HIS A 720 -26.38 33.07 11.97
N PHE A 721 -25.45 33.13 12.92
CA PHE A 721 -25.49 32.35 14.18
C PHE A 721 -25.82 33.21 15.42
N GLY A 722 -25.99 34.53 15.24
CA GLY A 722 -26.22 35.50 16.31
C GLY A 722 -24.93 35.89 17.04
N SER A 723 -24.86 37.13 17.54
CA SER A 723 -23.70 37.76 18.21
C SER A 723 -23.20 37.10 19.52
N ASN A 724 -23.61 35.86 19.80
CA ASN A 724 -23.12 35.04 20.89
C ASN A 724 -22.59 33.68 20.41
N TRP A 725 -22.40 33.46 19.11
CA TRP A 725 -21.93 32.18 18.58
C TRP A 725 -20.55 31.79 19.15
N ILE A 726 -19.61 32.73 19.25
CA ILE A 726 -18.31 32.53 19.92
C ILE A 726 -18.50 32.14 21.39
N ALA A 727 -19.40 32.81 22.12
CA ALA A 727 -19.70 32.51 23.52
C ALA A 727 -20.41 31.16 23.71
N ASN A 728 -21.20 30.70 22.73
CA ASN A 728 -21.87 29.40 22.74
C ASN A 728 -20.93 28.25 22.38
N ALA A 729 -20.01 28.46 21.42
CA ALA A 729 -18.91 27.54 21.15
C ALA A 729 -17.98 27.41 22.38
N ALA A 730 -17.61 28.55 22.99
CA ALA A 730 -16.85 28.58 24.23
C ALA A 730 -17.58 27.88 25.39
N LYS A 731 -18.92 27.97 25.48
CA LYS A 731 -19.71 27.20 26.45
C LYS A 731 -19.66 25.69 26.21
N HIS A 732 -19.77 25.25 24.96
CA HIS A 732 -19.64 23.82 24.60
C HIS A 732 -18.24 23.27 24.96
N TRP A 733 -17.18 24.05 24.75
CA TRP A 733 -15.83 23.67 25.19
C TRP A 733 -15.60 23.82 26.70
N SER A 734 -16.22 24.79 27.39
CA SER A 734 -16.10 24.88 28.86
C SER A 734 -16.74 23.69 29.56
N GLY A 735 -17.82 23.13 28.99
CA GLY A 735 -18.42 21.87 29.47
C GLY A 735 -17.47 20.68 29.43
N LEU A 736 -16.43 20.71 28.58
CA LEU A 736 -15.36 19.72 28.50
C LEU A 736 -14.09 20.10 29.29
N SER A 737 -13.96 21.33 29.80
CA SER A 737 -12.75 21.80 30.50
C SER A 737 -12.95 22.15 31.98
N THR A 738 -14.18 22.29 32.48
CA THR A 738 -14.45 22.56 33.90
C THR A 738 -14.74 21.31 34.75
N ALA A 739 -14.73 20.12 34.15
CA ALA A 739 -14.87 18.84 34.85
C ALA A 739 -13.51 18.30 35.35
N ALA A 740 -13.01 18.87 36.46
CA ALA A 740 -12.00 18.27 37.36
C ALA A 740 -10.52 18.11 36.88
N GLY A 741 -9.91 19.18 36.37
CA GLY A 741 -8.49 19.50 36.63
C GLY A 741 -7.39 18.59 36.01
N PRO A 742 -6.11 18.80 36.37
CA PRO A 742 -4.96 18.07 35.82
C PRO A 742 -4.77 16.69 36.48
N THR A 743 -5.87 15.97 36.71
CA THR A 743 -5.95 14.80 37.61
C THR A 743 -6.68 13.60 37.00
N SER A 744 -7.06 13.65 35.72
CA SER A 744 -7.79 12.56 35.06
C SER A 744 -6.89 11.54 34.34
N VAL A 745 -5.91 12.00 33.54
CA VAL A 745 -5.01 11.09 32.78
C VAL A 745 -3.70 10.82 33.53
N GLU A 746 -3.05 11.85 34.09
CA GLU A 746 -1.80 11.65 34.84
C GLU A 746 -2.00 10.78 36.10
N ALA A 747 -3.14 10.92 36.80
CA ALA A 747 -3.47 10.02 37.91
C ALA A 747 -3.77 8.60 37.42
N ALA A 748 -4.65 8.41 36.42
CA ALA A 748 -5.02 7.08 35.94
C ALA A 748 -3.80 6.25 35.49
N VAL A 749 -2.85 6.85 34.78
CA VAL A 749 -1.60 6.17 34.40
C VAL A 749 -0.74 5.85 35.63
N LEU A 750 -0.60 6.78 36.59
CA LEU A 750 0.19 6.56 37.81
C LEU A 750 -0.43 5.51 38.75
N ASP A 751 -1.75 5.45 38.84
CA ASP A 751 -2.49 4.52 39.69
C ASP A 751 -2.41 3.08 39.11
N GLN A 752 -2.65 2.89 37.81
CA GLN A 752 -2.48 1.58 37.15
C GLN A 752 -1.03 1.11 37.17
N ILE A 753 -0.06 2.02 36.98
CA ILE A 753 1.37 1.71 37.15
C ILE A 753 1.66 1.24 38.58
N THR A 754 1.08 1.88 39.60
CA THR A 754 1.33 1.55 41.01
C THR A 754 0.74 0.18 41.37
N ALA A 755 -0.45 -0.17 40.88
CA ALA A 755 -1.02 -1.50 41.09
C ALA A 755 -0.16 -2.62 40.44
N LEU A 756 0.41 -2.36 39.26
CA LEU A 756 1.21 -3.34 38.52
C LEU A 756 2.55 -3.66 39.20
N VAL A 757 3.11 -2.71 39.96
CA VAL A 757 4.34 -2.89 40.75
C VAL A 757 4.21 -3.99 41.81
N ASP A 758 3.03 -4.11 42.44
CA ASP A 758 2.78 -5.09 43.49
C ASP A 758 2.62 -6.50 42.90
N ASP A 759 1.81 -6.68 41.85
CA ASP A 759 1.61 -7.97 41.17
C ASP A 759 2.91 -8.52 40.56
N HIS A 760 3.72 -7.66 39.93
CA HIS A 760 5.00 -8.04 39.31
C HIS A 760 6.20 -7.98 40.26
N ARG A 761 5.98 -7.69 41.55
CA ARG A 761 6.98 -7.72 42.64
C ARG A 761 8.22 -6.85 42.38
N LEU A 762 8.06 -5.66 41.82
CA LEU A 762 9.18 -4.75 41.56
C LEU A 762 9.70 -4.09 42.85
N SER A 763 11.02 -4.06 43.02
CA SER A 763 11.64 -3.38 44.16
C SER A 763 11.56 -1.86 43.97
N THR A 764 11.11 -1.16 45.01
CA THR A 764 10.66 0.23 44.94
C THR A 764 11.59 1.16 45.74
N TYR A 765 12.13 2.19 45.07
CA TYR A 765 13.19 3.07 45.56
C TYR A 765 12.81 4.55 45.39
N ARG A 766 13.01 5.39 46.42
CA ARG A 766 12.78 6.85 46.33
C ARG A 766 14.04 7.62 46.66
N ASN A 767 14.33 8.67 45.90
CA ASN A 767 15.47 9.56 46.17
C ASN A 767 15.21 10.48 47.40
N LYS A 768 16.27 11.04 47.98
CA LYS A 768 16.20 11.74 49.28
C LYS A 768 15.35 13.00 49.29
N ASP A 769 15.18 13.67 48.15
CA ASP A 769 14.34 14.87 48.03
C ASP A 769 12.90 14.60 47.52
N GLY A 770 12.61 13.35 47.15
CA GLY A 770 11.28 12.89 46.71
C GLY A 770 10.91 13.23 45.27
N ARG A 771 11.84 13.75 44.44
CA ARG A 771 11.59 14.03 43.01
C ARG A 771 11.59 12.80 42.10
N LEU A 772 12.15 11.67 42.54
CA LEU A 772 12.31 10.46 41.74
C LEU A 772 11.85 9.22 42.50
N GLN A 773 10.95 8.47 41.88
CA GLN A 773 10.49 7.16 42.27
C GLN A 773 10.96 6.14 41.22
N LEU A 774 11.79 5.18 41.63
CA LEU A 774 12.38 4.15 40.77
C LEU A 774 11.81 2.78 41.15
N TYR A 775 11.38 2.02 40.15
CA TYR A 775 10.94 0.63 40.24
C TYR A 775 11.90 -0.26 39.45
N SER A 776 12.30 -1.39 40.03
CA SER A 776 13.42 -2.19 39.53
C SER A 776 13.28 -3.69 39.85
N ASP A 777 13.62 -4.53 38.88
CA ASP A 777 13.88 -5.97 39.07
C ASP A 777 15.40 -6.30 39.06
N PHE A 778 16.26 -5.30 38.81
CA PHE A 778 17.70 -5.38 39.07
C PHE A 778 17.99 -5.46 40.58
N ARG A 779 19.21 -5.89 40.91
CA ARG A 779 19.70 -6.01 42.29
C ARG A 779 19.74 -4.65 42.98
N ASP A 780 19.51 -4.66 44.29
CA ASP A 780 19.50 -3.49 45.16
C ASP A 780 20.73 -2.57 45.02
N LYS A 781 21.93 -3.13 44.81
CA LYS A 781 23.14 -2.35 44.52
C LYS A 781 22.97 -1.50 43.25
N ASP A 782 22.55 -2.13 42.15
CA ASP A 782 22.53 -1.52 40.82
C ASP A 782 21.45 -0.42 40.76
N ALA A 783 20.29 -0.65 41.40
CA ALA A 783 19.22 0.34 41.55
C ALA A 783 19.65 1.56 42.41
N ARG A 784 20.36 1.33 43.53
CA ARG A 784 20.93 2.42 44.34
C ARG A 784 22.03 3.20 43.62
N GLU A 785 22.79 2.54 42.75
CA GLU A 785 23.81 3.19 41.92
C GLU A 785 23.15 4.16 40.91
N ALA A 786 22.07 3.71 40.23
CA ALA A 786 21.26 4.54 39.34
C ALA A 786 20.61 5.74 40.07
N LEU A 787 20.09 5.51 41.27
CA LEU A 787 19.50 6.55 42.13
C LEU A 787 20.55 7.60 42.57
N ASN A 788 21.75 7.16 42.94
CA ASN A 788 22.87 8.03 43.34
C ASN A 788 23.41 8.86 42.16
N LEU A 789 23.54 8.27 40.97
CA LEU A 789 23.92 9.02 39.77
C LEU A 789 22.85 10.07 39.43
N SER A 790 21.58 9.68 39.46
CA SER A 790 20.42 10.56 39.28
C SER A 790 20.42 11.75 40.27
N GLU A 791 20.68 11.52 41.57
CA GLU A 791 20.81 12.59 42.57
C GLU A 791 21.93 13.58 42.22
N LYS A 792 23.09 13.10 41.75
CA LYS A 792 24.22 13.98 41.35
C LYS A 792 23.89 14.82 40.12
N VAL A 793 23.24 14.24 39.11
CA VAL A 793 22.85 14.94 37.87
C VAL A 793 21.80 16.01 38.17
N LEU A 794 20.75 15.68 38.94
CA LEU A 794 19.76 16.66 39.41
C LEU A 794 20.43 17.78 40.23
N ALA A 795 21.40 17.45 41.09
CA ALA A 795 22.16 18.45 41.85
C ALA A 795 23.07 19.32 40.96
N HIS A 796 23.48 18.87 39.77
CA HIS A 796 24.15 19.73 38.79
C HIS A 796 23.17 20.74 38.20
N LEU A 797 22.02 20.27 37.71
CA LEU A 797 20.96 21.11 37.13
C LEU A 797 20.46 22.15 38.15
N ASP A 798 20.29 21.76 39.42
CA ASP A 798 19.91 22.66 40.52
C ASP A 798 20.93 23.78 40.78
N ARG A 799 22.22 23.62 40.42
CA ARG A 799 23.23 24.70 40.50
C ARG A 799 23.10 25.73 39.38
N ALA A 800 22.60 25.34 38.22
CA ALA A 800 22.44 26.24 37.06
C ALA A 800 21.08 26.94 37.05
N PHE A 801 20.02 26.20 37.35
CA PHE A 801 18.62 26.65 37.24
C PHE A 801 17.94 26.89 38.60
N GLY A 802 18.66 26.70 39.71
CA GLY A 802 18.12 26.73 41.07
C GLY A 802 17.41 25.43 41.46
N LYS A 803 17.24 25.20 42.77
CA LYS A 803 16.36 24.11 43.26
C LYS A 803 14.90 24.46 43.01
N VAL A 804 14.13 23.54 42.43
CA VAL A 804 12.67 23.70 42.30
C VAL A 804 12.04 23.61 43.69
N LYS A 805 11.06 24.47 44.02
CA LYS A 805 10.49 24.52 45.37
C LYS A 805 9.70 23.24 45.66
N LYS A 806 9.61 22.83 46.93
CA LYS A 806 8.87 21.60 47.31
C LYS A 806 7.38 21.65 46.92
N SER A 807 6.79 22.84 46.90
CA SER A 807 5.44 23.12 46.40
C SER A 807 5.28 23.00 44.86
N GLU A 808 6.38 22.97 44.12
CA GLU A 808 6.44 22.92 42.64
C GLU A 808 6.91 21.53 42.14
N ILE A 809 7.09 20.55 43.03
CA ILE A 809 7.48 19.18 42.65
C ILE A 809 6.28 18.46 41.99
N GLY A 810 5.12 18.50 42.65
CA GLY A 810 3.93 17.76 42.22
C GLY A 810 4.15 16.24 42.33
N SER A 811 3.72 15.50 41.30
CA SER A 811 4.11 14.12 41.06
C SER A 811 5.64 13.97 40.98
N ALA A 812 6.18 12.94 41.63
CA ALA A 812 7.56 12.53 41.39
C ALA A 812 7.71 12.03 39.94
N HIS A 813 8.89 12.18 39.35
CA HIS A 813 9.24 11.46 38.12
C HIS A 813 9.22 9.95 38.42
N GLN A 814 8.56 9.16 37.58
CA GLN A 814 8.58 7.70 37.68
C GLN A 814 9.66 7.13 36.75
N ALA A 815 10.44 6.20 37.28
CA ALA A 815 11.54 5.56 36.59
C ALA A 815 11.41 4.04 36.68
N PHE A 816 11.62 3.36 35.56
CA PHE A 816 11.61 1.91 35.47
C PHE A 816 12.97 1.43 34.98
N MET A 817 13.62 0.55 35.74
CA MET A 817 14.88 -0.08 35.32
C MET A 817 14.64 -1.59 35.32
N LEU A 818 14.33 -2.13 34.14
CA LEU A 818 13.76 -3.47 33.99
C LEU A 818 14.68 -4.39 33.21
N LYS A 819 14.79 -5.63 33.68
CA LYS A 819 15.59 -6.70 33.10
C LYS A 819 14.73 -7.85 32.59
N ILE A 820 13.58 -8.10 33.22
CA ILE A 820 12.68 -9.18 32.82
C ILE A 820 11.75 -8.64 31.73
N GLY A 821 11.80 -9.23 30.53
CA GLY A 821 10.98 -8.80 29.39
C GLY A 821 9.48 -8.74 29.71
N GLN A 822 8.97 -9.70 30.47
CA GLN A 822 7.56 -9.72 30.94
C GLN A 822 7.19 -8.47 31.74
N ASN A 823 8.09 -7.95 32.60
CA ASN A 823 7.84 -6.73 33.37
C ASN A 823 7.82 -5.49 32.47
N TYR A 824 8.66 -5.47 31.42
CA TYR A 824 8.65 -4.39 30.42
C TYR A 824 7.37 -4.44 29.58
N THR A 825 6.99 -5.60 29.04
CA THR A 825 5.73 -5.78 28.30
C THR A 825 4.51 -5.42 29.15
N ALA A 826 4.48 -5.79 30.43
CA ALA A 826 3.39 -5.42 31.34
C ALA A 826 3.30 -3.90 31.54
N LEU A 827 4.44 -3.21 31.73
CA LEU A 827 4.50 -1.75 31.80
C LEU A 827 4.02 -1.07 30.49
N LEU A 828 4.42 -1.60 29.33
CA LEU A 828 3.98 -1.09 28.02
C LEU A 828 2.46 -1.24 27.83
N ASN A 829 1.90 -2.41 28.17
CA ASN A 829 0.47 -2.70 28.05
C ASN A 829 -0.35 -1.80 28.98
N CYS A 830 0.03 -1.70 30.26
CA CYS A 830 -0.61 -0.84 31.24
C CYS A 830 -0.68 0.62 30.77
N ILE A 831 0.43 1.21 30.31
CA ILE A 831 0.42 2.58 29.78
C ILE A 831 -0.45 2.70 28.50
N SER A 832 -0.52 1.64 27.68
CA SER A 832 -1.36 1.53 26.48
C SER A 832 -2.87 1.33 26.74
N GLU A 833 -3.22 1.02 27.98
CA GLU A 833 -4.59 0.82 28.47
C GLU A 833 -5.04 2.04 29.29
N SER A 834 -4.14 2.62 30.08
CA SER A 834 -4.35 3.90 30.80
C SER A 834 -4.61 5.08 29.85
N ASP A 835 -3.87 5.19 28.74
CA ASP A 835 -4.18 6.14 27.66
C ASP A 835 -4.03 5.47 26.28
N PRO A 836 -5.15 5.14 25.60
CA PRO A 836 -5.14 4.60 24.24
C PRO A 836 -4.40 5.45 23.19
N LYS A 837 -4.15 6.74 23.45
CA LYS A 837 -3.33 7.60 22.57
C LYS A 837 -1.83 7.28 22.66
N LEU A 838 -1.39 6.75 23.81
CA LEU A 838 -0.02 6.28 24.01
C LEU A 838 0.20 4.90 23.40
N ARG A 839 -0.84 4.07 23.23
CA ARG A 839 -0.76 2.68 22.71
C ARG A 839 0.17 2.50 21.50
N SER A 840 0.05 3.36 20.49
CA SER A 840 0.93 3.30 19.30
C SER A 840 2.39 3.65 19.62
N PHE A 841 2.64 4.64 20.47
CA PHE A 841 3.99 5.00 20.93
C PHE A 841 4.61 3.89 21.80
N MET A 842 3.82 3.27 22.69
CA MET A 842 4.26 2.14 23.50
C MET A 842 4.57 0.91 22.63
N LYS A 843 3.76 0.61 21.59
CA LYS A 843 4.07 -0.46 20.63
C LYS A 843 5.41 -0.20 19.95
N THR A 844 5.65 0.99 19.42
CA THR A 844 6.94 1.35 18.82
C THR A 844 8.12 1.41 19.81
N SER A 845 7.84 1.38 21.12
CA SER A 845 8.85 1.31 22.18
C SER A 845 9.12 -0.12 22.68
N ALA A 846 8.40 -1.13 22.16
CA ALA A 846 8.55 -2.52 22.60
C ALA A 846 9.92 -3.11 22.24
N ASP A 847 10.45 -2.74 21.08
CA ASP A 847 11.75 -3.19 20.57
C ASP A 847 12.92 -2.24 20.90
N THR A 848 12.68 -1.15 21.64
CA THR A 848 13.71 -0.22 22.10
C THR A 848 14.12 -0.51 23.55
N ALA A 849 15.36 -0.16 23.92
CA ALA A 849 15.91 -0.37 25.27
C ALA A 849 15.36 0.58 26.35
N GLY A 850 14.08 0.96 26.25
CA GLY A 850 13.39 1.94 27.09
C GLY A 850 12.75 3.08 26.29
N PHE A 851 12.01 3.94 27.01
CA PHE A 851 11.26 5.09 26.49
C PHE A 851 11.27 6.27 27.49
N THR A 852 10.85 7.46 27.04
CA THR A 852 10.58 8.60 27.93
C THR A 852 9.30 9.31 27.51
N ILE A 853 8.34 9.39 28.44
CA ILE A 853 7.06 10.09 28.30
C ILE A 853 7.15 11.37 29.13
N TYR A 854 6.92 12.51 28.49
CA TYR A 854 7.08 13.82 29.12
C TYR A 854 5.89 14.26 29.99
N ARG A 855 4.70 13.70 29.73
CA ARG A 855 3.46 13.76 30.54
C ARG A 855 2.63 12.50 30.27
N PRO A 856 2.29 11.68 31.28
CA PRO A 856 2.83 11.68 32.64
C PRO A 856 4.36 11.52 32.64
N ARG A 857 5.05 11.96 33.70
CA ARG A 857 6.52 12.02 33.74
C ARG A 857 7.13 10.64 34.03
N VAL A 858 7.18 9.79 33.01
CA VAL A 858 7.61 8.39 33.13
C VAL A 858 8.80 8.13 32.19
N THR A 859 9.87 7.54 32.70
CA THR A 859 10.96 7.00 31.87
C THR A 859 11.19 5.53 32.19
N SER A 860 11.67 4.78 31.21
CA SER A 860 12.13 3.41 31.38
C SER A 860 13.51 3.19 30.75
N TYR A 861 14.21 2.19 31.26
CA TYR A 861 15.28 1.48 30.59
C TYR A 861 14.93 -0.01 30.62
N PHE A 862 15.10 -0.69 29.48
CA PHE A 862 14.96 -2.14 29.37
C PHE A 862 16.28 -2.78 28.96
N HIS A 863 16.67 -3.84 29.67
CA HIS A 863 17.93 -4.55 29.43
C HIS A 863 17.80 -5.55 28.28
N ASP A 864 17.95 -5.04 27.06
CA ASP A 864 18.15 -5.89 25.90
C ASP A 864 19.50 -6.63 25.96
N THR A 865 19.44 -7.96 26.05
CA THR A 865 20.63 -8.82 26.13
C THR A 865 21.38 -8.96 24.80
N ARG A 866 20.90 -8.34 23.72
CA ARG A 866 21.56 -8.36 22.39
C ARG A 866 22.77 -7.43 22.27
N PHE A 867 22.94 -6.43 23.16
CA PHE A 867 23.95 -5.35 23.01
C PHE A 867 24.70 -5.06 24.33
N GLN A 868 25.47 -6.03 24.84
CA GLN A 868 25.81 -6.10 26.26
C GLN A 868 26.95 -5.18 26.77
N GLU A 869 27.92 -4.78 25.94
CA GLU A 869 29.21 -4.30 26.47
C GLU A 869 29.28 -2.80 26.80
N GLU A 870 28.49 -1.95 26.13
CA GLU A 870 28.60 -0.48 26.22
C GLU A 870 27.45 0.18 27.02
N ALA A 871 26.22 -0.34 26.92
CA ALA A 871 24.99 0.37 27.30
C ALA A 871 24.57 0.15 28.77
N LYS A 872 25.25 0.80 29.72
CA LYS A 872 24.93 0.71 31.16
C LYS A 872 23.50 1.24 31.49
N PRO A 873 22.67 0.47 32.24
CA PRO A 873 21.33 0.89 32.69
C PRO A 873 21.35 2.20 33.50
N VAL A 874 22.29 2.27 34.45
CA VAL A 874 22.50 3.38 35.40
C VAL A 874 22.63 4.72 34.68
N ASN A 875 23.46 4.76 33.63
CA ASN A 875 23.76 5.98 32.88
C ASN A 875 22.55 6.41 32.04
N SER A 876 21.97 5.46 31.31
CA SER A 876 20.80 5.71 30.44
C SER A 876 19.61 6.26 31.22
N LEU A 877 19.38 5.80 32.46
CA LEU A 877 18.33 6.34 33.33
C LEU A 877 18.64 7.78 33.79
N ALA A 878 19.90 8.06 34.14
CA ALA A 878 20.32 9.41 34.57
C ALA A 878 20.25 10.43 33.41
N HIS A 879 20.54 10.00 32.18
CA HIS A 879 20.37 10.79 30.93
C HIS A 879 18.90 11.17 30.73
N ASN A 880 17.99 10.18 30.72
CA ASN A 880 16.56 10.41 30.54
C ASN A 880 15.93 11.26 31.65
N LEU A 881 16.48 11.22 32.87
CA LEU A 881 16.03 12.08 33.97
C LEU A 881 16.29 13.57 33.69
N VAL A 882 17.34 13.92 32.93
CA VAL A 882 17.55 15.31 32.48
C VAL A 882 16.43 15.76 31.54
N HIS A 883 15.98 14.87 30.65
CA HIS A 883 14.89 15.16 29.72
C HIS A 883 13.57 15.42 30.47
N LEU A 884 13.20 14.55 31.43
CA LEU A 884 12.03 14.75 32.28
C LEU A 884 12.13 16.03 33.13
N GLU A 885 13.30 16.32 33.70
CA GLU A 885 13.51 17.46 34.60
C GLU A 885 13.56 18.80 33.85
N MET A 886 14.16 18.87 32.67
CA MET A 886 14.13 20.06 31.83
C MET A 886 12.72 20.33 31.32
N HIS A 887 11.99 19.29 30.88
CA HIS A 887 10.60 19.44 30.48
C HIS A 887 9.71 19.92 31.64
N ARG A 888 9.95 19.46 32.87
CA ARG A 888 9.22 19.92 34.07
C ARG A 888 9.45 21.41 34.38
N ARG A 889 10.63 21.96 34.07
CA ARG A 889 10.98 23.37 34.33
C ARG A 889 10.55 24.31 33.21
N PHE A 890 10.83 23.94 31.96
CA PHE A 890 10.78 24.84 30.82
C PHE A 890 9.76 24.40 29.75
N GLY A 891 9.18 23.20 29.85
CA GLY A 891 8.39 22.61 28.77
C GLY A 891 9.30 22.09 27.64
N PRO A 892 8.82 22.02 26.39
CA PRO A 892 9.65 21.59 25.27
C PRO A 892 10.89 22.49 25.10
N LEU A 893 12.02 21.87 24.78
CA LEU A 893 13.28 22.53 24.42
C LEU A 893 13.84 21.84 23.16
N PRO A 894 14.70 22.51 22.36
CA PRO A 894 15.35 21.90 21.21
C PRO A 894 16.14 20.65 21.59
N LEU A 895 16.07 19.61 20.75
CA LEU A 895 16.69 18.30 21.01
C LEU A 895 18.19 18.43 21.28
N TRP A 896 18.91 19.26 20.51
CA TRP A 896 20.35 19.49 20.70
C TRP A 896 20.69 20.06 22.08
N LEU A 897 19.79 20.85 22.69
CA LEU A 897 20.00 21.44 24.00
C LEU A 897 19.70 20.41 25.10
N LEU A 898 18.66 19.59 24.95
CA LEU A 898 18.31 18.53 25.89
C LEU A 898 19.43 17.47 25.98
N GLU A 899 19.82 16.92 24.83
CA GLU A 899 20.86 15.90 24.74
C GLU A 899 22.23 16.46 25.17
N GLY A 900 22.56 17.70 24.77
CA GLY A 900 23.78 18.38 25.22
C GLY A 900 23.83 18.58 26.74
N LEU A 901 22.72 18.98 27.36
CA LEU A 901 22.60 19.10 28.82
C LEU A 901 22.66 17.74 29.53
N ALA A 902 22.14 16.69 28.89
CA ALA A 902 22.18 15.33 29.43
C ALA A 902 23.62 14.76 29.40
N CYS A 903 24.31 14.83 28.27
CA CYS A 903 25.73 14.45 28.15
C CYS A 903 26.65 15.29 29.06
N ALA A 904 26.39 16.60 29.21
CA ALA A 904 27.13 17.45 30.15
C ALA A 904 26.85 17.09 31.62
N GLY A 905 25.61 16.70 31.94
CA GLY A 905 25.22 16.17 33.25
C GLY A 905 25.91 14.84 33.57
N GLU A 906 26.02 13.95 32.58
CA GLU A 906 26.80 12.71 32.70
C GLU A 906 28.28 13.00 32.94
N GLU A 907 28.99 13.70 32.03
CA GLU A 907 30.44 13.94 32.17
C GLU A 907 30.77 14.54 33.55
N ALA A 908 29.99 15.51 34.01
CA ALA A 908 30.19 16.14 35.31
C ALA A 908 29.84 15.27 36.54
N THR A 909 29.51 13.99 36.35
CA THR A 909 29.20 13.01 37.41
C THR A 909 29.85 11.63 37.25
N THR A 910 30.21 11.24 36.02
CA THR A 910 30.95 10.00 35.65
C THR A 910 32.41 10.26 35.26
N GLY A 911 32.74 11.47 34.78
CA GLY A 911 34.01 11.84 34.15
C GLY A 911 34.03 11.74 32.62
N GLU A 912 33.05 11.07 32.00
CA GLU A 912 33.03 10.76 30.56
C GLU A 912 31.59 10.67 30.02
N VAL A 913 31.39 10.99 28.74
CA VAL A 913 30.12 10.74 28.05
C VAL A 913 30.09 9.29 27.59
N TRP A 914 29.02 8.57 27.94
CA TRP A 914 28.84 7.15 27.60
C TRP A 914 27.90 7.01 26.41
N ALA A 915 28.38 6.46 25.29
CA ALA A 915 27.51 6.21 24.15
C ALA A 915 26.50 5.09 24.42
N ASN A 916 25.31 5.25 23.88
CA ASN A 916 24.28 4.22 23.79
C ASN A 916 23.54 4.46 22.47
N TRP A 917 23.45 3.42 21.64
CA TRP A 917 23.01 3.52 20.25
C TRP A 917 21.55 4.01 20.11
N ASN A 918 20.77 3.95 21.20
CA ASN A 918 19.40 4.43 21.28
C ASN A 918 19.25 5.93 21.59
N ARG A 919 20.34 6.69 21.81
CA ARG A 919 20.30 8.13 22.15
C ARG A 919 20.02 9.04 20.96
N SER A 920 18.78 9.01 20.47
CA SER A 920 18.18 9.96 19.51
C SER A 920 18.86 10.16 18.16
N GLY A 921 20.06 9.61 17.91
CA GLY A 921 20.97 10.03 16.85
C GLY A 921 21.99 11.10 17.28
N PHE A 922 21.97 11.56 18.53
CA PHE A 922 22.86 12.62 19.03
C PHE A 922 24.20 12.07 19.55
N VAL A 923 24.26 10.80 19.98
CA VAL A 923 25.49 10.10 20.36
C VAL A 923 25.57 8.79 19.58
N TYR A 924 26.70 8.53 18.91
CA TYR A 924 26.91 7.31 18.13
C TYR A 924 27.80 6.30 18.87
N ALA A 925 27.70 5.01 18.50
CA ALA A 925 28.37 3.88 19.14
C ALA A 925 29.83 4.13 19.55
N VAL A 926 30.67 4.54 18.60
CA VAL A 926 32.13 4.72 18.83
C VAL A 926 32.50 6.04 19.52
N SER A 927 31.54 6.88 19.88
CA SER A 927 31.77 8.21 20.49
C SER A 927 31.87 8.16 22.03
N HIS A 928 32.59 7.20 22.60
CA HIS A 928 32.82 7.13 24.07
C HIS A 928 33.96 8.06 24.54
N GLY A 929 33.89 8.49 25.81
CA GLY A 929 35.03 9.05 26.54
C GLY A 929 35.02 10.56 26.75
N ALA A 930 36.21 11.17 26.73
CA ALA A 930 36.46 12.55 27.13
C ALA A 930 36.03 13.61 26.09
N TRP A 931 34.72 13.77 25.89
CA TRP A 931 34.11 14.72 24.94
C TRP A 931 34.62 16.15 25.07
N ARG A 932 34.88 16.66 26.29
CA ARG A 932 35.46 17.99 26.53
C ARG A 932 36.75 18.25 25.73
N ASN A 933 37.62 17.24 25.56
CA ASN A 933 38.86 17.36 24.79
C ASN A 933 38.63 17.41 23.26
N THR A 934 37.61 16.72 22.74
CA THR A 934 37.24 16.78 21.32
C THR A 934 36.52 18.08 21.00
N ALA A 935 35.53 18.46 21.81
CA ALA A 935 34.86 19.74 21.75
C ALA A 935 35.85 20.92 21.80
N LYS A 936 36.86 20.88 22.69
CA LYS A 936 37.90 21.92 22.75
C LYS A 936 38.64 22.09 21.44
N ARG A 937 39.14 20.99 20.87
CA ARG A 937 39.83 20.99 19.58
C ARG A 937 38.95 21.45 18.42
N MET A 938 37.62 21.33 18.50
CA MET A 938 36.68 21.82 17.49
C MET A 938 36.42 23.33 17.62
N VAL A 939 36.19 23.83 18.84
CA VAL A 939 35.94 25.25 19.12
C VAL A 939 37.18 26.12 18.86
N GLU A 940 38.38 25.63 19.22
CA GLU A 940 39.66 26.29 18.97
C GLU A 940 40.01 26.35 17.48
N LYS A 941 39.84 25.24 16.74
CA LYS A 941 40.10 25.18 15.30
C LYS A 941 39.03 25.86 14.45
N ASN A 942 37.96 26.34 15.09
CA ASN A 942 36.82 26.99 14.45
C ASN A 942 36.24 26.19 13.27
N LYS A 943 36.10 24.87 13.43
CA LYS A 943 35.62 23.98 12.36
C LYS A 943 34.20 24.31 11.91
N VAL A 944 33.31 24.58 12.87
CA VAL A 944 31.87 24.76 12.66
C VAL A 944 31.42 26.04 13.37
N PRO A 945 30.67 26.95 12.72
CA PRO A 945 30.09 28.12 13.37
C PRO A 945 29.06 27.72 14.44
N ILE A 946 29.04 28.42 15.58
CA ILE A 946 28.09 28.11 16.67
C ILE A 946 26.62 28.28 16.26
N GLN A 947 26.37 29.06 15.22
CA GLN A 947 25.06 29.28 14.62
C GLN A 947 24.50 28.03 13.92
N ALA A 948 25.36 27.12 13.45
CA ALA A 948 24.92 25.87 12.80
C ALA A 948 24.17 24.94 13.78
N LEU A 949 24.48 25.03 15.07
CA LEU A 949 23.78 24.33 16.15
C LEU A 949 22.28 24.65 16.21
N TYR A 950 21.90 25.87 15.83
CA TYR A 950 20.51 26.34 15.92
C TYR A 950 19.57 25.63 14.93
N SER A 951 20.13 25.00 13.89
CA SER A 951 19.41 24.18 12.91
C SER A 951 19.58 22.67 13.16
N TYR A 952 20.25 22.25 14.25
CA TYR A 952 20.65 20.85 14.42
C TYR A 952 19.49 19.94 14.85
N SER A 953 19.14 18.99 13.97
CA SER A 953 18.05 18.01 14.10
C SER A 953 18.45 16.69 14.75
N ALA A 954 19.72 16.48 15.11
CA ALA A 954 20.32 15.22 15.58
C ALA A 954 20.19 14.00 14.62
N ARG A 955 19.54 14.14 13.45
CA ARG A 955 19.49 13.12 12.40
C ARG A 955 19.65 13.78 11.02
N PRO A 956 20.62 13.34 10.18
CA PRO A 956 21.69 12.38 10.50
C PRO A 956 22.59 12.86 11.67
N PHE A 957 23.30 11.93 12.30
CA PHE A 957 24.28 12.26 13.34
C PHE A 957 25.40 13.12 12.75
N ASP A 958 25.66 14.27 13.37
CA ASP A 958 26.80 15.11 13.08
C ASP A 958 27.65 15.19 14.34
N GLU A 959 28.83 14.55 14.30
CA GLU A 959 29.75 14.49 15.43
C GLU A 959 30.23 15.87 15.87
N GLU A 960 30.38 16.81 14.93
CA GLU A 960 30.91 18.15 15.23
C GLU A 960 29.84 19.02 15.86
N LEU A 961 28.60 18.94 15.37
CA LEU A 961 27.43 19.59 15.99
C LEU A 961 27.06 18.96 17.33
N ALA A 962 27.22 17.64 17.52
CA ALA A 962 26.99 16.99 18.81
C ALA A 962 28.00 17.44 19.89
N HIS A 963 29.29 17.44 19.56
CA HIS A 963 30.33 17.98 20.47
C HIS A 963 30.16 19.50 20.72
N LEU A 964 29.71 20.26 19.72
CA LEU A 964 29.44 21.71 19.86
C LEU A 964 28.17 21.99 20.69
N ALA A 965 27.15 21.14 20.59
CA ALA A 965 25.95 21.16 21.43
C ALA A 965 26.27 20.84 22.89
N PHE A 966 27.06 19.79 23.13
CA PHE A 966 27.64 19.48 24.43
C PHE A 966 28.47 20.66 24.97
N ALA A 967 29.27 21.31 24.12
CA ALA A 967 30.06 22.47 24.52
C ALA A 967 29.18 23.67 24.91
N PHE A 968 28.14 23.97 24.14
CA PHE A 968 27.15 25.00 24.48
C PHE A 968 26.50 24.72 25.83
N ALA A 969 26.08 23.47 26.06
CA ALA A 969 25.45 23.04 27.31
C ALA A 969 26.40 23.18 28.51
N THR A 970 27.63 22.68 28.40
CA THR A 970 28.66 22.79 29.45
C THR A 970 29.09 24.23 29.72
N TYR A 971 29.28 25.06 28.67
CA TYR A 971 29.50 26.51 28.85
C TYR A 971 28.33 27.17 29.60
N GLY A 972 27.09 26.77 29.29
CA GLY A 972 25.90 27.23 30.00
C GLY A 972 25.85 26.75 31.46
N LEU A 973 26.20 25.49 31.74
CA LEU A 973 26.15 24.88 33.08
C LEU A 973 27.31 25.31 34.00
N GLU A 974 28.47 25.65 33.45
CA GLU A 974 29.68 25.97 34.21
C GLU A 974 30.08 27.45 34.09
N GLY A 975 30.20 27.96 32.85
CA GLY A 975 30.67 29.32 32.58
C GLY A 975 29.61 30.43 32.69
N ASN A 976 28.37 30.18 32.26
CA ASN A 976 27.34 31.23 32.19
C ASN A 976 25.92 30.72 32.51
N ARG A 977 25.76 30.20 33.74
CA ARG A 977 24.48 29.73 34.33
C ARG A 977 23.33 30.72 34.18
N LYS A 978 23.60 32.01 34.35
CA LYS A 978 22.61 33.08 34.21
C LYS A 978 22.14 33.23 32.75
N GLY A 979 23.06 33.15 31.80
CA GLY A 979 22.74 33.12 30.36
C GLY A 979 21.92 31.89 29.97
N LEU A 980 22.33 30.69 30.40
CA LEU A 980 21.62 29.44 30.10
C LEU A 980 20.20 29.42 30.68
N ASN A 981 20.03 29.78 31.96
CA ASN A 981 18.70 29.86 32.58
C ASN A 981 17.81 30.90 31.88
N ARG A 982 18.38 32.05 31.50
CA ARG A 982 17.66 33.10 30.75
C ARG A 982 17.29 32.65 29.33
N PHE A 983 18.16 31.90 28.66
CA PHE A 983 17.88 31.34 27.34
C PHE A 983 16.75 30.31 27.38
N ALA A 984 16.82 29.34 28.30
CA ALA A 984 15.76 28.36 28.50
C ALA A 984 14.42 29.00 28.91
N ALA A 985 14.44 30.03 29.77
CA ALA A 985 13.23 30.75 30.17
C ALA A 985 12.63 31.60 29.04
N LEU A 986 13.46 32.28 28.23
CA LEU A 986 13.01 33.02 27.05
C LEU A 986 12.41 32.07 26.01
N LEU A 987 13.09 30.97 25.72
CA LEU A 987 12.64 29.96 24.76
C LEU A 987 11.33 29.29 25.24
N SER A 988 11.21 29.01 26.53
CA SER A 988 9.96 28.55 27.17
C SER A 988 8.79 29.54 27.01
N ALA A 989 9.06 30.85 27.02
CA ALA A 989 8.04 31.87 26.79
C ALA A 989 7.58 31.88 25.32
N GLU A 990 8.52 31.90 24.38
CA GLU A 990 8.26 31.83 22.94
C GLU A 990 7.49 30.55 22.58
N TYR A 991 7.83 29.41 23.20
CA TYR A 991 7.02 28.19 23.11
C TYR A 991 5.61 28.38 23.66
N LYS A 992 5.42 28.90 24.88
CA LYS A 992 4.08 29.07 25.48
C LYS A 992 3.18 30.01 24.66
N GLU A 993 3.74 31.08 24.12
CA GLU A 993 3.04 32.07 23.31
C GLU A 993 2.64 31.48 21.95
N ASN A 994 3.60 30.97 21.18
CA ASN A 994 3.34 30.49 19.82
C ASN A 994 2.64 29.12 19.78
N TRP A 995 2.92 28.21 20.73
CA TRP A 995 2.26 26.89 20.79
C TRP A 995 0.77 26.99 21.09
N ALA A 996 0.36 27.96 21.92
CA ALA A 996 -1.05 28.18 22.24
C ALA A 996 -1.88 28.65 21.02
N HIS A 997 -1.22 29.28 20.04
CA HIS A 997 -1.87 29.79 18.82
C HIS A 997 -1.74 28.86 17.60
N LEU A 998 -0.72 27.99 17.55
CA LEU A 998 -0.38 27.20 16.35
C LEU A 998 -0.41 25.68 16.56
N GLY A 999 -0.57 25.18 17.79
CA GLY A 999 -0.63 23.73 18.10
C GLY A 999 0.70 22.98 17.95
N ARG A 1000 1.66 23.52 17.17
CA ARG A 1000 3.09 23.20 17.17
C ARG A 1000 3.90 24.47 16.97
N PHE A 1001 5.12 24.46 17.51
CA PHE A 1001 6.10 25.51 17.30
C PHE A 1001 7.50 24.89 17.20
N GLU A 1002 8.20 25.15 16.11
CA GLU A 1002 9.63 24.88 15.98
C GLU A 1002 10.33 26.24 15.77
N PRO A 1003 11.19 26.67 16.71
CA PRO A 1003 11.82 27.98 16.64
C PRO A 1003 12.86 28.00 15.51
N SER A 1004 12.73 28.93 14.57
CA SER A 1004 13.69 29.06 13.46
C SER A 1004 15.09 29.40 13.96
N ALA A 1005 16.13 29.05 13.19
CA ALA A 1005 17.52 29.33 13.55
C ALA A 1005 17.75 30.82 13.85
N ASP A 1006 17.17 31.72 13.05
CA ASP A 1006 17.12 33.17 13.28
C ASP A 1006 16.53 33.55 14.65
N LEU A 1007 15.47 32.88 15.09
CA LEU A 1007 14.86 33.14 16.40
C LEU A 1007 15.76 32.61 17.51
N VAL A 1008 16.25 31.37 17.38
CA VAL A 1008 17.18 30.77 18.34
C VAL A 1008 18.43 31.66 18.50
N GLU A 1009 19.01 32.18 17.41
CA GLU A 1009 20.13 33.12 17.46
C GLU A 1009 19.75 34.42 18.20
N LYS A 1010 18.63 35.06 17.84
CA LYS A 1010 18.13 36.26 18.54
C LYS A 1010 17.97 36.01 20.04
N LEU A 1011 17.48 34.83 20.44
CA LEU A 1011 17.31 34.43 21.83
C LEU A 1011 18.65 34.15 22.54
N VAL A 1012 19.62 33.52 21.89
CA VAL A 1012 20.98 33.33 22.41
C VAL A 1012 21.67 34.70 22.62
N LEU A 1013 21.66 35.57 21.62
CA LEU A 1013 22.26 36.92 21.73
C LEU A 1013 21.54 37.79 22.79
N LYS A 1014 20.21 37.65 22.92
CA LYS A 1014 19.39 38.29 23.98
C LYS A 1014 19.69 37.73 25.38
N ALA A 1015 20.07 36.45 25.50
CA ALA A 1015 20.35 35.79 26.77
C ALA A 1015 21.80 35.97 27.26
N PHE A 1016 22.79 35.71 26.38
CA PHE A 1016 24.22 35.66 26.69
C PHE A 1016 25.00 36.94 26.32
N GLY A 1017 24.48 37.75 25.38
CA GLY A 1017 25.08 39.00 24.91
C GLY A 1017 25.51 38.97 23.44
N LYS A 1018 25.72 40.15 22.84
CA LYS A 1018 26.19 40.29 21.44
C LYS A 1018 27.62 39.76 21.22
N ASP A 1019 28.39 39.65 22.29
CA ASP A 1019 29.76 39.13 22.35
C ASP A 1019 29.80 37.65 22.79
N PHE A 1020 28.66 36.95 22.76
CA PHE A 1020 28.51 35.55 23.16
C PHE A 1020 29.55 34.64 22.53
N GLU A 1021 29.75 34.70 21.21
CA GLU A 1021 30.67 33.78 20.52
C GLU A 1021 32.12 33.94 20.99
N ASN A 1022 32.57 35.18 21.22
CA ASN A 1022 33.88 35.45 21.80
C ASN A 1022 33.97 34.92 23.24
N LYS A 1023 32.96 35.20 24.09
CA LYS A 1023 32.90 34.68 25.47
C LYS A 1023 32.92 33.15 25.53
N PHE A 1024 32.22 32.49 24.61
CA PHE A 1024 32.17 31.04 24.48
C PHE A 1024 33.55 30.48 24.10
N ARG A 1025 34.17 31.00 23.02
CA ARG A 1025 35.50 30.58 22.56
C ARG A 1025 36.58 30.85 23.61
N THR A 1026 36.58 32.02 24.26
CA THR A 1026 37.53 32.36 25.33
C THR A 1026 37.36 31.47 26.55
N TRP A 1027 36.12 31.18 26.98
CA TRP A 1027 35.89 30.26 28.10
C TRP A 1027 36.39 28.85 27.77
N TRP A 1028 36.09 28.35 26.57
CA TRP A 1028 36.41 26.98 26.18
C TRP A 1028 37.90 26.76 25.84
N GLY A 1029 38.59 27.78 25.30
CA GLY A 1029 40.03 27.76 25.09
C GLY A 1029 40.86 27.84 26.38
N ASN A 1030 40.35 28.57 27.39
CA ASN A 1030 41.04 28.80 28.66
C ASN A 1030 40.77 27.73 29.74
N GLN A 1031 39.99 26.68 29.44
CA GLN A 1031 39.71 25.52 30.30
C GLN A 1031 40.84 24.48 30.28
#